data_AF-A0A1J4VNC7-F1
#
_entry.id   AF-A0A1J4VNC7-F1
#
_cell.length_a   1.000
_cell.length_b   1.000
_cell.length_c   1.000
_cell.angle_alpha   90.00
_cell.angle_beta   90.00
_cell.angle_gamma   90.00
#
_symmetry.space_group_name_H-M   'P 1'
#
loop_
_entity.id
_entity.type
_entity.pdbx_description
1 polymer ?
#
loop_
_entity_poly.entity_id
_entity_poly.type
_entity_poly.pdbx_seq_one_letter_code
_entity_poly.pdbx_strand_id
1 'polypeptide(L)'
;MFETLEFYSGKQIHFDSLAKRLFALGYRRQQQVSAQGEFSIRGSVIDIFPLHFSLPVRLELLNETVESIHTFDLATGKRLEPHRMVILLPAKEGRAIKTPHWHDQLSRKEEEGEPPLDPFVDIEIGGLVVHPMHGIARYRGIRSLKNKAAQPEDHFALEFEDKNILYVPARDLHLIQRYVAFGKIRPKLSKLGSKNWERLKDKTRKGVFSFASELLEIQAKRKALKGWAFQKDHPWQKQLEAEFPFEETADQIRALAEVKKDLESAMPMDRLICGDVGYGKTEVALRAAFKVVMDGKQAAILVPTTILAEQHFNTFRERMKNFPVQIGMLSRFQTPLEQKKVVEGIFDGSCDLVIGTHRLLSRDIAFKDLGLVIIDEEQRFGVKHKEHLKRLRLLVDVLTLTATPIPRTLYLSLVGTKDMSSINTPPKNRKPIQTLVVESDDAVIREAILRELNRKGQTFFIHNRVQGIENVAKKVSQLVPQARVAIGHGQMPGKLLESVMMKFIHGEIDVLVSTTIVESGIDIPNANTLIVNRADLFGLSELYQLRGRIGRFDQCAYAYFIIPKGAWLTEESRRRLSAIERFSYLGSGFRVAMEDLEIRGAGNILGTDQSGYISGIGFDLYCRMLKEAIGGLSIRRSSLQGA
;
A
#
# COMPACT_ATOMS: atom_id res chain seq x y z
N MET A 1 -34.22 -17.75 -15.55
CA MET A 1 -34.56 -17.99 -14.14
C MET A 1 -33.26 -18.49 -13.49
N PHE A 2 -32.66 -17.72 -12.57
CA PHE A 2 -31.40 -18.12 -11.95
C PHE A 2 -31.63 -19.35 -11.07
N GLU A 3 -30.78 -20.36 -11.17
CA GLU A 3 -30.85 -21.52 -10.28
C GLU A 3 -30.36 -21.08 -8.89
N THR A 4 -31.21 -21.14 -7.87
CA THR A 4 -30.88 -20.73 -6.50
C THR A 4 -30.95 -21.91 -5.54
N LEU A 5 -30.18 -21.84 -4.45
CA LEU A 5 -30.21 -22.83 -3.38
C LEU A 5 -30.73 -22.18 -2.10
N GLU A 6 -31.89 -22.61 -1.65
CA GLU A 6 -32.51 -22.08 -0.44
C GLU A 6 -32.27 -23.01 0.75
N PHE A 7 -31.95 -22.45 1.91
CA PHE A 7 -31.84 -23.16 3.18
C PHE A 7 -32.77 -22.49 4.18
N TYR A 8 -33.61 -23.26 4.86
CA TYR A 8 -34.47 -22.79 5.94
C TYR A 8 -34.52 -23.85 7.03
N SER A 9 -34.79 -23.43 8.27
CA SER A 9 -34.91 -24.36 9.39
C SER A 9 -36.03 -25.38 9.12
N GLY A 10 -35.75 -26.66 9.33
CA GLY A 10 -36.62 -27.80 9.00
C GLY A 10 -36.43 -28.41 7.61
N LYS A 11 -35.55 -27.84 6.76
CA LYS A 11 -35.28 -28.40 5.42
C LYS A 11 -34.37 -29.64 5.49
N GLN A 12 -34.73 -30.71 4.80
CA GLN A 12 -33.85 -31.88 4.62
C GLN A 12 -32.78 -31.63 3.54
N ILE A 13 -31.54 -32.03 3.85
CA ILE A 13 -30.36 -31.85 3.00
C ILE A 13 -29.62 -33.18 2.87
N HIS A 14 -29.55 -33.72 1.66
CA HIS A 14 -28.65 -34.82 1.34
C HIS A 14 -27.28 -34.30 0.89
N PHE A 15 -26.23 -34.66 1.62
CA PHE A 15 -24.87 -34.11 1.47
C PHE A 15 -24.28 -34.28 0.05
N ASP A 16 -24.46 -35.46 -0.57
CA ASP A 16 -23.91 -35.75 -1.90
C ASP A 16 -24.60 -34.96 -3.03
N SER A 17 -25.89 -34.67 -2.86
CA SER A 17 -26.66 -33.84 -3.79
C SER A 17 -26.34 -32.36 -3.59
N LEU A 18 -26.20 -31.92 -2.34
CA LEU A 18 -25.89 -30.54 -2.01
C LEU A 18 -24.50 -30.12 -2.53
N ALA A 19 -23.47 -30.93 -2.33
CA ALA A 19 -22.13 -30.61 -2.81
C ALA A 19 -22.12 -30.42 -4.34
N LYS A 20 -22.77 -31.32 -5.09
CA LYS A 20 -22.89 -31.22 -6.56
C LYS A 20 -23.61 -29.95 -6.99
N ARG A 21 -24.69 -29.57 -6.30
CA ARG A 21 -25.44 -28.34 -6.59
C ARG A 21 -24.65 -27.07 -6.25
N LEU A 22 -23.91 -27.04 -5.14
CA LEU A 22 -23.03 -25.92 -4.81
C LEU A 22 -21.89 -25.76 -5.83
N PHE A 23 -21.31 -26.88 -6.29
CA PHE A 23 -20.34 -26.87 -7.40
C PHE A 23 -20.95 -26.35 -8.70
N ALA A 24 -22.18 -26.76 -9.05
CA ALA A 24 -22.89 -26.28 -10.23
C ALA A 24 -23.18 -24.76 -10.17
N LEU A 25 -23.48 -24.25 -8.97
CA LEU A 25 -23.58 -22.81 -8.71
C LEU A 25 -22.23 -22.09 -8.72
N GLY A 26 -21.09 -22.78 -8.84
CA GLY A 26 -19.76 -22.17 -8.92
C GLY A 26 -19.06 -21.98 -7.57
N TYR A 27 -19.58 -22.56 -6.48
CA TYR A 27 -18.91 -22.54 -5.19
C TYR A 27 -17.80 -23.60 -5.12
N ARG A 28 -16.70 -23.27 -4.44
CA ARG A 28 -15.54 -24.14 -4.30
C ARG A 28 -15.51 -24.81 -2.93
N ARG A 29 -15.38 -26.14 -2.89
CA ARG A 29 -15.30 -26.89 -1.64
C ARG A 29 -13.91 -26.72 -1.01
N GLN A 30 -13.87 -26.33 0.26
CA GLN A 30 -12.68 -26.19 1.07
C GLN A 30 -12.84 -26.97 2.38
N GLN A 31 -11.73 -27.15 3.11
CA GLN A 31 -11.76 -27.75 4.46
C GLN A 31 -12.33 -26.77 5.50
N GLN A 32 -12.05 -25.48 5.31
CA GLN A 32 -12.63 -24.38 6.07
C GLN A 32 -12.86 -23.21 5.13
N VAL A 33 -13.96 -22.51 5.33
CA VAL A 33 -14.36 -21.37 4.52
C VAL A 33 -13.52 -20.16 4.92
N SER A 34 -12.96 -19.44 3.94
CA SER A 34 -12.09 -18.28 4.18
C SER A 34 -12.41 -17.08 3.28
N ALA A 35 -12.94 -17.35 2.09
CA ALA A 35 -13.31 -16.34 1.11
C ALA A 35 -14.71 -16.58 0.55
N GLN A 36 -15.30 -15.52 -0.02
CA GLN A 36 -16.60 -15.62 -0.68
C GLN A 36 -16.55 -16.59 -1.88
N GLY A 37 -17.64 -17.32 -2.09
CA GLY A 37 -17.72 -18.39 -3.09
C GLY A 37 -17.12 -19.71 -2.64
N GLU A 38 -16.80 -19.86 -1.35
CA GLU A 38 -16.31 -21.13 -0.77
C GLU A 38 -17.37 -21.79 0.11
N PHE A 39 -17.30 -23.12 0.23
CA PHE A 39 -18.10 -23.88 1.18
C PHE A 39 -17.30 -25.03 1.81
N SER A 40 -17.65 -25.43 3.02
CA SER A 40 -17.12 -26.61 3.70
C SER A 40 -18.25 -27.43 4.30
N ILE A 41 -18.09 -28.75 4.30
CA ILE A 41 -19.05 -29.70 4.88
C ILE A 41 -18.28 -30.55 5.89
N ARG A 42 -18.65 -30.45 7.17
CA ARG A 42 -18.02 -31.10 8.31
C ARG A 42 -19.08 -31.80 9.16
N GLY A 43 -19.42 -33.03 8.77
CA GLY A 43 -20.45 -33.82 9.46
C GLY A 43 -21.79 -33.09 9.48
N SER A 44 -22.28 -32.75 10.67
CA SER A 44 -23.53 -32.00 10.89
C SER A 44 -23.43 -30.49 10.59
N VAL A 45 -22.26 -29.98 10.21
CA VAL A 45 -22.06 -28.54 10.01
C VAL A 45 -21.69 -28.25 8.57
N ILE A 46 -22.39 -27.29 7.95
CA ILE A 46 -22.08 -26.80 6.61
C ILE A 46 -21.81 -25.31 6.68
N ASP A 47 -20.58 -24.91 6.38
CA ASP A 47 -20.22 -23.51 6.27
C ASP A 47 -20.22 -23.10 4.80
N ILE A 48 -20.79 -21.94 4.50
CA ILE A 48 -20.86 -21.40 3.14
C ILE A 48 -20.59 -19.91 3.22
N PHE A 49 -19.77 -19.36 2.35
CA PHE A 49 -19.58 -17.90 2.24
C PHE A 49 -20.22 -17.38 0.96
N PRO A 50 -21.45 -16.85 1.04
CA PRO A 50 -22.14 -16.29 -0.12
C PRO A 50 -21.40 -15.03 -0.63
N LEU A 51 -21.41 -14.81 -1.95
CA LEU A 51 -20.76 -13.65 -2.58
C LEU A 51 -21.35 -12.29 -2.23
N HIS A 52 -22.54 -12.27 -1.61
CA HIS A 52 -23.25 -11.04 -1.26
C HIS A 52 -23.42 -10.88 0.25
N PHE A 53 -22.76 -11.73 1.04
CA PHE A 53 -22.75 -11.63 2.48
C PHE A 53 -21.41 -11.04 2.92
N SER A 54 -21.43 -10.20 3.97
CA SER A 54 -20.22 -9.69 4.61
C SER A 54 -19.51 -10.77 5.44
N LEU A 55 -20.25 -11.80 5.89
CA LEU A 55 -19.78 -12.87 6.76
C LEU A 55 -20.29 -14.24 6.27
N PRO A 56 -19.55 -15.33 6.52
CA PRO A 56 -20.00 -16.67 6.16
C PRO A 56 -21.18 -17.12 7.02
N VAL A 57 -21.97 -18.02 6.46
CA VAL A 57 -23.13 -18.65 7.10
C VAL A 57 -22.79 -20.09 7.45
N ARG A 58 -23.13 -20.49 8.68
CA ARG A 58 -23.07 -21.86 9.18
C ARG A 58 -24.48 -22.43 9.28
N LEU A 59 -24.69 -23.58 8.65
CA LEU A 59 -25.88 -24.43 8.78
C LEU A 59 -25.54 -25.57 9.74
N GLU A 60 -26.35 -25.77 10.76
CA GLU A 60 -26.22 -26.90 11.67
C GLU A 60 -27.38 -27.86 11.43
N LEU A 61 -27.03 -29.14 11.27
CA LEU A 61 -27.90 -30.21 10.85
C LEU A 61 -28.08 -31.21 11.98
N LEU A 62 -29.31 -31.63 12.21
CA LEU A 62 -29.65 -32.78 13.03
C LEU A 62 -30.39 -33.79 12.15
N ASN A 63 -29.86 -35.01 12.03
CA ASN A 63 -30.43 -36.06 11.17
C ASN A 63 -30.75 -35.57 9.73
N GLU A 64 -29.75 -34.96 9.07
CA GLU A 64 -29.86 -34.39 7.72
C GLU A 64 -30.88 -33.24 7.58
N THR A 65 -31.42 -32.72 8.69
CA THR A 65 -32.40 -31.63 8.69
C THR A 65 -31.79 -30.37 9.28
N VAL A 66 -31.94 -29.22 8.62
CA VAL A 66 -31.38 -27.94 9.09
C VAL A 66 -32.06 -27.53 10.39
N GLU A 67 -31.32 -27.55 11.48
CA GLU A 67 -31.82 -27.15 12.80
C GLU A 67 -31.69 -25.63 12.96
N SER A 68 -30.48 -25.10 12.73
CA SER A 68 -30.19 -23.68 12.85
C SER A 68 -29.31 -23.16 11.73
N ILE A 69 -29.46 -21.86 11.44
CA ILE A 69 -28.65 -21.13 10.47
C ILE A 69 -28.16 -19.87 11.17
N HIS A 70 -26.86 -19.57 11.10
CA HIS A 70 -26.32 -18.35 11.67
C HIS A 70 -25.08 -17.87 10.92
N THR A 71 -24.80 -16.57 10.94
CA THR A 71 -23.48 -16.04 10.55
C THR A 71 -22.47 -16.31 11.64
N PHE A 72 -21.20 -16.45 11.24
CA PHE A 72 -20.11 -16.59 12.18
C PHE A 72 -18.90 -15.78 11.73
N ASP A 73 -18.10 -15.37 12.69
CA ASP A 73 -16.86 -14.65 12.45
C ASP A 73 -15.77 -15.64 11.97
N LEU A 74 -15.07 -15.31 10.88
CA LEU A 74 -14.05 -16.18 10.28
C LEU A 74 -12.81 -16.37 11.15
N ALA A 75 -12.44 -15.36 11.94
CA ALA A 75 -11.24 -15.37 12.75
C ALA A 75 -11.46 -16.10 14.07
N THR A 76 -12.65 -15.96 14.66
CA THR A 76 -12.97 -16.49 15.99
C THR A 76 -13.89 -17.71 15.96
N GLY A 77 -14.55 -17.99 14.84
CA GLY A 77 -15.54 -19.07 14.71
C GLY A 77 -16.83 -18.86 15.50
N LYS A 78 -16.97 -17.69 16.15
CA LYS A 78 -18.06 -17.36 17.06
C LYS A 78 -19.34 -17.12 16.27
N ARG A 79 -20.45 -17.68 16.76
CA ARG A 79 -21.80 -17.44 16.21
C ARG A 79 -22.17 -15.97 16.45
N LEU A 80 -22.68 -15.31 15.42
CA LEU A 80 -23.08 -13.91 15.45
C LEU A 80 -24.60 -13.79 15.31
N GLU A 81 -25.13 -13.81 14.09
CA GLU A 81 -26.54 -13.53 13.83
C GLU A 81 -27.29 -14.78 13.39
N PRO A 82 -28.44 -15.13 14.00
CA PRO A 82 -29.28 -16.22 13.54
C PRO A 82 -30.13 -15.82 12.32
N HIS A 83 -30.33 -16.74 11.38
CA HIS A 83 -31.20 -16.57 10.23
C HIS A 83 -32.28 -17.66 10.17
N ARG A 84 -33.49 -17.28 9.75
CA ARG A 84 -34.58 -18.25 9.51
C ARG A 84 -34.47 -18.95 8.16
N MET A 85 -33.94 -18.23 7.17
CA MET A 85 -33.76 -18.68 5.80
C MET A 85 -32.58 -17.95 5.16
N VAL A 86 -31.80 -18.66 4.34
CA VAL A 86 -30.69 -18.12 3.55
C VAL A 86 -30.81 -18.64 2.12
N ILE A 87 -30.77 -17.73 1.15
CA ILE A 87 -30.83 -18.03 -0.28
C ILE A 87 -29.45 -17.81 -0.87
N LEU A 88 -28.86 -18.85 -1.44
CA LEU A 88 -27.60 -18.78 -2.16
C LEU A 88 -27.86 -18.49 -3.62
N LEU A 89 -27.20 -17.43 -4.08
CA LEU A 89 -27.13 -17.04 -5.48
C LEU A 89 -25.94 -17.72 -6.17
N PRO A 90 -26.02 -17.97 -7.49
CA PRO A 90 -24.90 -18.47 -8.27
C PRO A 90 -23.65 -17.61 -8.12
N ALA A 91 -22.50 -18.27 -8.01
CA ALA A 91 -21.18 -17.67 -8.01
C ALA A 91 -20.60 -17.34 -9.38
N LYS A 92 -21.35 -17.63 -10.46
CA LYS A 92 -21.06 -17.18 -11.82
C LYS A 92 -22.17 -16.24 -12.32
N GLU A 93 -21.74 -15.02 -12.65
CA GLU A 93 -22.39 -13.89 -13.32
C GLU A 93 -23.90 -13.63 -13.13
N GLY A 94 -24.20 -12.49 -12.48
CA GLY A 94 -25.48 -11.79 -12.63
C GLY A 94 -25.74 -10.70 -11.58
N ARG A 95 -25.33 -9.45 -11.88
CA ARG A 95 -25.77 -8.16 -11.27
C ARG A 95 -25.99 -8.10 -9.75
N ALA A 96 -25.06 -7.46 -9.04
CA ALA A 96 -25.26 -7.00 -7.66
C ALA A 96 -26.43 -5.99 -7.55
N ILE A 97 -27.40 -6.29 -6.68
CA ILE A 97 -28.44 -5.36 -6.22
C ILE A 97 -28.06 -4.86 -4.81
N LYS A 98 -28.34 -3.58 -4.54
CA LYS A 98 -27.90 -2.80 -3.36
C LYS A 98 -28.50 -3.27 -2.00
N THR A 99 -27.75 -2.93 -0.95
CA THR A 99 -27.82 -3.12 0.53
C THR A 99 -29.12 -2.73 1.26
N PRO A 100 -29.23 -3.03 2.59
CA PRO A 100 -28.99 -1.96 3.59
C PRO A 100 -28.18 -2.35 4.85
N HIS A 101 -27.54 -1.31 5.41
CA HIS A 101 -26.71 -1.21 6.61
C HIS A 101 -27.45 -1.47 7.93
N TRP A 102 -26.76 -2.10 8.90
CA TRP A 102 -26.88 -1.78 10.32
C TRP A 102 -25.60 -2.21 11.06
N HIS A 103 -24.91 -1.27 11.70
CA HIS A 103 -24.02 -1.58 12.82
C HIS A 103 -23.84 -0.30 13.62
N ASP A 104 -24.22 -0.38 14.89
CA ASP A 104 -23.61 0.45 15.92
C ASP A 104 -23.43 -0.40 17.18
N GLN A 105 -22.35 -0.11 17.89
CA GLN A 105 -21.99 -0.58 19.24
C GLN A 105 -21.52 -2.04 19.38
N LEU A 106 -20.23 -2.20 19.71
CA LEU A 106 -19.78 -2.62 21.04
C LEU A 106 -18.25 -2.61 21.13
N SER A 107 -17.76 -1.90 22.14
CA SER A 107 -16.35 -1.74 22.50
C SER A 107 -15.92 -2.72 23.62
N ARG A 108 -14.61 -3.01 23.67
CA ARG A 108 -13.82 -3.68 24.76
C ARG A 108 -13.90 -5.22 24.77
N LYS A 109 -12.85 -5.99 25.08
CA LYS A 109 -11.64 -5.78 25.90
C LYS A 109 -10.51 -6.74 25.44
N GLU A 110 -9.25 -6.31 25.50
CA GLU A 110 -8.04 -7.09 25.18
C GLU A 110 -7.71 -8.12 26.26
N GLU A 111 -7.17 -9.30 25.88
CA GLU A 111 -6.22 -10.08 26.69
C GLU A 111 -5.36 -11.03 25.81
N GLU A 112 -4.05 -10.77 25.90
CA GLU A 112 -2.83 -11.60 25.79
C GLU A 112 -2.64 -12.70 24.71
N GLY A 113 -1.72 -12.38 23.79
CA GLY A 113 -1.08 -13.26 22.82
C GLY A 113 -0.88 -12.52 21.50
N GLU A 114 0.26 -11.85 21.30
CA GLU A 114 0.47 -11.00 20.09
C GLU A 114 0.36 -11.84 18.81
N PRO A 115 -0.66 -11.58 17.95
CA PRO A 115 -0.76 -12.26 16.67
C PRO A 115 0.35 -11.77 15.72
N PRO A 116 0.74 -12.60 14.73
CA PRO A 116 1.70 -12.19 13.71
C PRO A 116 1.25 -10.90 13.01
N LEU A 117 2.22 -10.10 12.53
CA LEU A 117 1.98 -8.85 11.80
C LEU A 117 1.19 -9.05 10.49
N ASP A 118 0.98 -10.31 10.08
CA ASP A 118 0.03 -10.72 9.06
C ASP A 118 -0.37 -12.20 9.34
N PRO A 119 -1.63 -12.55 9.65
CA PRO A 119 -2.04 -13.94 9.83
C PRO A 119 -2.19 -14.71 8.51
N PHE A 120 -2.08 -14.04 7.35
CA PHE A 120 -2.22 -14.68 6.04
C PHE A 120 -0.98 -14.52 5.20
N VAL A 121 -0.14 -15.54 5.25
CA VAL A 121 0.89 -15.75 4.25
C VAL A 121 0.73 -17.17 3.72
N ASP A 122 0.31 -17.31 2.47
CA ASP A 122 0.24 -18.58 1.76
C ASP A 122 1.63 -19.21 1.70
N ILE A 123 1.93 -20.12 2.64
CA ILE A 123 3.19 -20.87 2.63
C ILE A 123 3.02 -22.04 1.65
N GLU A 124 3.57 -21.88 0.45
CA GLU A 124 3.64 -22.96 -0.53
C GLU A 124 4.55 -24.10 -0.05
N ILE A 125 4.19 -25.34 -0.41
CA ILE A 125 5.03 -26.51 -0.13
C ILE A 125 6.38 -26.33 -0.82
N GLY A 126 7.46 -26.47 -0.07
CA GLY A 126 8.83 -26.21 -0.53
C GLY A 126 9.33 -24.79 -0.23
N GLY A 127 8.46 -23.89 0.22
CA GLY A 127 8.83 -22.56 0.69
C GLY A 127 9.76 -22.59 1.91
N LEU A 128 10.56 -21.54 2.08
CA LEU A 128 11.40 -21.38 3.28
C LEU A 128 10.61 -20.71 4.40
N VAL A 129 10.80 -21.20 5.61
CA VAL A 129 10.18 -20.68 6.84
C VAL A 129 11.22 -20.50 7.92
N VAL A 130 10.90 -19.66 8.91
CA VAL A 130 11.70 -19.44 10.11
C VAL A 130 10.94 -19.94 11.32
N HIS A 131 11.61 -20.76 12.12
CA HIS A 131 11.17 -21.12 13.45
C HIS A 131 12.02 -20.37 14.49
N PRO A 132 11.47 -19.54 15.40
CA PRO A 132 12.22 -18.71 16.34
C PRO A 132 13.28 -19.45 17.17
N MET A 133 13.00 -20.70 17.52
CA MET A 133 13.91 -21.54 18.32
C MET A 133 14.92 -22.33 17.49
N HIS A 134 14.57 -22.73 16.27
CA HIS A 134 15.29 -23.78 15.53
C HIS A 134 15.93 -23.28 14.23
N GLY A 135 15.55 -22.09 13.77
CA GLY A 135 16.13 -21.43 12.60
C GLY A 135 15.35 -21.65 11.31
N ILE A 136 16.05 -21.52 10.19
CA ILE A 136 15.48 -21.56 8.85
C ILE A 136 15.26 -23.02 8.42
N ALA A 137 14.04 -23.32 8.00
CA ALA A 137 13.60 -24.64 7.53
C ALA A 137 12.86 -24.53 6.19
N ARG A 138 12.60 -25.68 5.56
CA ARG A 138 11.76 -25.82 4.38
C ARG A 138 10.41 -26.42 4.76
N TYR A 139 9.33 -25.78 4.34
CA TYR A 139 7.98 -26.28 4.58
C TYR A 139 7.66 -27.50 3.71
N ARG A 140 7.15 -28.58 4.32
CA ARG A 140 6.80 -29.84 3.63
C ARG A 140 5.30 -30.17 3.66
N GLY A 141 4.47 -29.20 4.03
CA GLY A 141 3.02 -29.37 4.13
C GLY A 141 2.58 -29.82 5.52
N ILE A 142 1.29 -30.15 5.61
CA ILE A 142 0.64 -30.65 6.83
C ILE A 142 0.69 -32.17 6.83
N ARG A 143 1.03 -32.77 7.98
CA ARG A 143 0.93 -34.21 8.21
C ARG A 143 0.13 -34.49 9.47
N SER A 144 -0.81 -35.41 9.37
CA SER A 144 -1.55 -35.91 10.53
C SER A 144 -0.74 -36.99 11.22
N LEU A 145 -0.37 -36.77 12.49
CA LEU A 145 0.36 -37.75 13.29
C LEU A 145 -0.59 -38.43 14.27
N LYS A 146 -0.55 -39.77 14.31
CA LYS A 146 -1.30 -40.56 15.29
C LYS A 146 -0.45 -40.74 16.54
N ASN A 147 -0.77 -40.02 17.62
CA ASN A 147 -0.20 -40.33 18.93
C ASN A 147 -0.93 -41.56 19.52
N LYS A 148 -0.17 -42.48 20.12
CA LYS A 148 -0.69 -43.77 20.64
C LYS A 148 -1.75 -43.65 21.75
N ALA A 149 -2.11 -42.44 22.19
CA ALA A 149 -3.09 -42.18 23.25
C ALA A 149 -3.99 -40.95 23.00
N ALA A 150 -4.00 -40.35 21.80
CA ALA A 150 -4.77 -39.13 21.52
C ALA A 150 -5.38 -39.13 20.10
N GLN A 151 -6.35 -38.24 19.87
CA GLN A 151 -6.91 -38.00 18.53
C GLN A 151 -5.79 -37.59 17.54
N PRO A 152 -5.92 -37.96 16.26
CA PRO A 152 -4.97 -37.52 15.23
C PRO A 152 -4.90 -35.98 15.23
N GLU A 153 -3.69 -35.45 15.43
CA GLU A 153 -3.43 -34.02 15.46
C GLU A 153 -2.59 -33.64 14.23
N ASP A 154 -3.02 -32.59 13.54
CA ASP A 154 -2.33 -32.08 12.36
C ASP A 154 -1.09 -31.29 12.77
N HIS A 155 0.02 -31.58 12.11
CA HIS A 155 1.31 -30.95 12.36
C HIS A 155 1.88 -30.39 11.05
N PHE A 156 2.47 -29.21 11.12
CA PHE A 156 3.28 -28.64 10.06
C PHE A 156 4.65 -29.31 10.04
N ALA A 157 5.03 -29.89 8.90
CA ALA A 157 6.33 -30.55 8.74
C ALA A 157 7.38 -29.56 8.23
N LEU A 158 8.43 -29.34 9.02
CA LEU A 158 9.53 -28.42 8.71
C LEU A 158 10.84 -29.20 8.54
N GLU A 159 11.41 -29.18 7.34
CA GLU A 159 12.69 -29.85 7.04
C GLU A 159 13.87 -28.90 7.28
N PHE A 160 14.80 -29.34 8.12
CA PHE A 160 16.06 -28.67 8.45
C PHE A 160 17.25 -29.30 7.71
N GLU A 161 18.46 -28.83 7.98
CA GLU A 161 19.69 -29.43 7.46
C GLU A 161 19.76 -30.93 7.84
N ASP A 162 20.49 -31.71 7.03
CA ASP A 162 20.60 -33.17 7.15
C ASP A 162 19.24 -33.93 6.98
N LYS A 163 18.24 -33.31 6.34
CA LYS A 163 16.88 -33.85 6.12
C LYS A 163 16.10 -34.16 7.42
N ASN A 164 16.50 -33.58 8.54
CA ASN A 164 15.77 -33.74 9.80
C ASN A 164 14.45 -32.98 9.73
N ILE A 165 13.36 -33.59 10.19
CA ILE A 165 12.02 -32.98 10.15
C ILE A 165 11.57 -32.68 11.58
N LEU A 166 11.18 -31.42 11.80
CA LEU A 166 10.44 -31.00 12.99
C LEU A 166 8.95 -30.95 12.66
N TYR A 167 8.14 -31.55 13.52
CA TYR A 167 6.69 -31.47 13.44
C TYR A 167 6.18 -30.44 14.45
N VAL A 168 5.62 -29.35 13.95
CA VAL A 168 5.05 -28.28 14.76
C VAL A 168 3.53 -28.46 14.82
N PRO A 169 2.92 -28.61 16.01
CA PRO A 169 1.47 -28.75 16.14
C PRO A 169 0.70 -27.59 15.49
N ALA A 170 -0.50 -27.85 14.95
CA ALA A 170 -1.29 -26.81 14.29
C ALA A 170 -1.60 -25.61 15.20
N ARG A 171 -1.75 -25.84 16.52
CA ARG A 171 -1.92 -24.80 17.55
C ARG A 171 -0.74 -23.83 17.66
N ASP A 172 0.46 -24.28 17.29
CA ASP A 172 1.70 -23.50 17.38
C ASP A 172 2.08 -22.85 16.04
N LEU A 173 1.11 -22.66 15.14
CA LEU A 173 1.32 -22.00 13.84
C LEU A 173 1.99 -20.63 13.98
N HIS A 174 1.73 -19.90 15.07
CA HIS A 174 2.35 -18.59 15.35
C HIS A 174 3.88 -18.63 15.46
N LEU A 175 4.49 -19.82 15.63
CA LEU A 175 5.93 -20.04 15.62
C LEU A 175 6.51 -20.24 14.21
N ILE A 176 5.68 -20.34 13.18
CA ILE A 176 6.11 -20.55 11.80
C ILE A 176 5.94 -19.24 11.04
N GLN A 177 7.05 -18.69 10.58
CA GLN A 177 7.07 -17.44 9.81
C GLN A 177 7.55 -17.73 8.41
N ARG A 178 6.94 -17.15 7.38
CA ARG A 178 7.53 -17.22 6.02
C ARG A 178 8.88 -16.52 6.04
N TYR A 179 9.91 -17.20 5.53
CA TYR A 179 11.20 -16.57 5.33
C TYR A 179 11.12 -15.68 4.08
N VAL A 180 11.30 -14.38 4.29
CA VAL A 180 11.44 -13.41 3.20
C VAL A 180 12.90 -13.36 2.79
N ALA A 181 13.19 -13.73 1.55
CA ALA A 181 14.55 -13.72 1.03
C ALA A 181 14.92 -12.31 0.55
N PHE A 182 16.03 -11.76 1.05
CA PHE A 182 16.57 -10.50 0.57
C PHE A 182 17.83 -10.78 -0.24
N GLY A 183 17.70 -10.68 -1.57
CA GLY A 183 18.81 -10.84 -2.51
C GLY A 183 19.03 -12.27 -3.04
N LYS A 184 20.08 -12.45 -3.84
CA LYS A 184 20.35 -13.70 -4.60
C LYS A 184 20.87 -14.85 -3.75
N ILE A 185 21.32 -14.59 -2.53
CA ILE A 185 21.90 -15.62 -1.65
C ILE A 185 20.77 -16.31 -0.91
N ARG A 186 20.48 -17.57 -1.29
CA ARG A 186 19.56 -18.42 -0.52
C ARG A 186 20.23 -18.77 0.81
N PRO A 187 19.55 -18.60 1.95
CA PRO A 187 20.11 -18.98 3.24
C PRO A 187 20.32 -20.49 3.30
N LYS A 188 21.30 -20.92 4.08
CA LYS A 188 21.45 -22.35 4.43
C LYS A 188 20.36 -22.74 5.42
N LEU A 189 19.82 -23.95 5.27
CA LEU A 189 18.93 -24.51 6.29
C LEU A 189 19.68 -24.61 7.61
N SER A 190 18.98 -24.36 8.72
CA SER A 190 19.57 -24.46 10.05
C SER A 190 19.68 -25.93 10.46
N LYS A 191 20.64 -26.24 11.33
CA LYS A 191 20.82 -27.58 11.90
C LYS A 191 20.12 -27.69 13.25
N LEU A 192 19.23 -28.66 13.40
CA LEU A 192 18.56 -28.94 14.67
C LEU A 192 19.57 -29.30 15.77
N GLY A 193 19.39 -28.73 16.96
CA GLY A 193 20.28 -28.95 18.12
C GLY A 193 21.62 -28.20 18.06
N SER A 194 21.91 -27.43 17.00
CA SER A 194 23.15 -26.64 16.90
C SER A 194 23.03 -25.30 17.62
N LYS A 195 24.09 -24.90 18.34
CA LYS A 195 24.22 -23.55 18.93
C LYS A 195 24.47 -22.44 17.90
N ASN A 196 24.59 -22.76 16.61
CA ASN A 196 24.82 -21.76 15.56
C ASN A 196 23.66 -20.76 15.46
N TRP A 197 22.41 -21.22 15.60
CA TRP A 197 21.24 -20.35 15.57
C TRP A 197 21.22 -19.39 16.77
N GLU A 198 21.54 -19.88 17.96
CA GLU A 198 21.66 -19.05 19.16
C GLU A 198 22.75 -17.97 19.02
N ARG A 199 23.94 -18.35 18.56
CA ARG A 199 25.04 -17.41 18.29
C ARG A 199 24.65 -16.34 17.27
N LEU A 200 23.93 -16.73 16.22
CA LEU A 200 23.44 -15.81 15.20
C LEU A 200 22.42 -14.84 15.79
N LYS A 201 21.45 -15.33 16.57
CA LYS A 201 20.49 -14.49 17.30
C LYS A 201 21.19 -13.51 18.24
N ASP A 202 22.22 -13.94 18.97
CA ASP A 202 22.96 -13.06 19.88
C ASP A 202 23.75 -11.98 19.15
N LYS A 203 24.39 -12.34 18.03
CA LYS A 203 25.09 -11.37 17.17
C LYS A 203 24.10 -10.35 16.61
N THR A 204 22.97 -10.81 16.08
CA THR A 204 21.91 -9.93 15.57
C THR A 204 21.35 -9.04 16.68
N ARG A 205 21.11 -9.56 17.88
CA ARG A 205 20.62 -8.77 19.02
C ARG A 205 21.54 -7.59 19.36
N LYS A 206 22.86 -7.79 19.31
CA LYS A 206 23.85 -6.70 19.49
C LYS A 206 23.75 -5.64 18.39
N GLY A 207 23.64 -6.05 17.13
CA GLY A 207 23.48 -5.12 16.00
C GLY A 207 22.16 -4.33 16.06
N VAL A 208 21.06 -5.02 16.38
CA VAL A 208 19.73 -4.46 16.60
C VAL A 208 19.75 -3.43 17.74
N PHE A 209 20.44 -3.72 18.84
CA PHE A 209 20.54 -2.80 19.98
C PHE A 209 21.24 -1.48 19.63
N SER A 210 22.34 -1.55 18.85
CA SER A 210 23.03 -0.34 18.37
C SER A 210 22.10 0.53 17.52
N PHE A 211 21.36 -0.10 16.61
CA PHE A 211 20.42 0.61 15.74
C PHE A 211 19.23 1.18 16.50
N ALA A 212 18.65 0.42 17.44
CA ALA A 212 17.60 0.89 18.34
C ALA A 212 18.04 2.13 19.15
N SER A 213 19.30 2.14 19.61
CA SER A 213 19.86 3.25 20.37
C SER A 213 19.97 4.53 19.53
N GLU A 214 20.40 4.43 18.27
CA GLU A 214 20.45 5.55 17.33
C GLU A 214 19.05 6.15 17.09
N LEU A 215 18.05 5.29 16.87
CA LEU A 215 16.65 5.72 16.67
C LEU A 215 16.09 6.43 17.91
N LEU A 216 16.35 5.88 19.09
CA LEU A 216 15.90 6.48 20.35
C LEU A 216 16.65 7.77 20.69
N GLU A 217 17.87 7.97 20.21
CA GLU A 217 18.57 9.25 20.35
C GLU A 217 17.89 10.35 19.53
N ILE A 218 17.47 10.03 18.30
CA ILE A 218 16.70 10.96 17.46
C ILE A 218 15.38 11.32 18.12
N GLN A 219 14.65 10.32 18.66
CA GLN A 219 13.39 10.58 19.38
C GLN A 219 13.61 11.37 20.68
N ALA A 220 14.69 11.12 21.42
CA ALA A 220 15.00 11.86 22.63
C ALA A 220 15.31 13.33 22.32
N LYS A 221 16.07 13.61 21.26
CA LYS A 221 16.31 14.99 20.78
C LYS A 221 15.00 15.69 20.43
N ARG A 222 14.05 14.98 19.82
CA ARG A 222 12.71 15.51 19.49
C ARG A 222 11.81 15.69 20.69
N LYS A 223 11.87 14.83 21.71
CA LYS A 223 11.12 15.04 22.96
C LYS A 223 11.69 16.17 23.81
N ALA A 224 13.00 16.38 23.76
CA ALA A 224 13.67 17.49 24.46
C ALA A 224 13.32 18.85 23.83
N LEU A 225 13.13 18.89 22.51
CA LEU A 225 12.65 20.05 21.78
C LEU A 225 11.11 20.10 21.87
N LYS A 226 10.56 20.94 22.76
CA LYS A 226 9.10 21.15 22.82
C LYS A 226 8.61 21.66 21.46
N GLY A 227 7.67 20.94 20.86
CA GLY A 227 7.00 21.33 19.62
C GLY A 227 5.91 22.39 19.87
N TRP A 228 5.21 22.76 18.80
CA TRP A 228 4.04 23.63 18.87
C TRP A 228 2.77 22.79 18.95
N ALA A 229 2.01 22.91 20.04
CA ALA A 229 0.72 22.25 20.16
C ALA A 229 -0.36 23.15 19.53
N PHE A 230 -0.89 22.73 18.39
CA PHE A 230 -1.95 23.44 17.69
C PHE A 230 -3.27 23.39 18.48
N GLN A 231 -4.08 24.44 18.32
CA GLN A 231 -5.42 24.46 18.93
C GLN A 231 -6.36 23.46 18.25
N LYS A 232 -7.49 23.19 18.92
CA LYS A 232 -8.60 22.44 18.31
C LYS A 232 -9.11 23.13 17.05
N ASP A 233 -9.77 22.36 16.21
CA ASP A 233 -10.25 22.83 14.91
C ASP A 233 -11.06 24.12 14.98
N HIS A 234 -10.66 25.10 14.15
CA HIS A 234 -11.43 26.32 13.91
C HIS A 234 -12.80 25.97 13.29
N PRO A 235 -13.89 26.73 13.53
CA PRO A 235 -15.19 26.46 12.93
C PRO A 235 -15.18 26.32 11.40
N TRP A 236 -14.32 27.10 10.72
CA TRP A 236 -14.12 26.98 9.27
C TRP A 236 -13.54 25.64 8.80
N GLN A 237 -12.85 24.90 9.67
CA GLN A 237 -12.40 23.54 9.34
C GLN A 237 -13.61 22.66 9.01
N LYS A 238 -14.67 22.72 9.83
CA LYS A 238 -15.90 21.94 9.59
C LYS A 238 -16.57 22.32 8.28
N GLN A 239 -16.53 23.61 7.93
CA GLN A 239 -17.08 24.09 6.66
C GLN A 239 -16.28 23.54 5.47
N LEU A 240 -14.95 23.65 5.50
CA LEU A 240 -14.07 23.11 4.47
C LEU A 240 -14.26 21.58 4.28
N GLU A 241 -14.46 20.87 5.38
CA GLU A 241 -14.71 19.43 5.39
C GLU A 241 -16.08 19.08 4.80
N ALA A 242 -17.11 19.87 5.09
CA ALA A 242 -18.45 19.71 4.51
C ALA A 242 -18.50 20.03 3.01
N GLU A 243 -17.62 20.92 2.52
CA GLU A 243 -17.47 21.23 1.09
C GLU A 243 -16.76 20.12 0.30
N PHE A 244 -16.28 19.05 0.96
CA PHE A 244 -15.62 17.95 0.27
C PHE A 244 -16.64 17.17 -0.60
N PRO A 245 -16.43 17.08 -1.93
CA PRO A 245 -17.43 16.54 -2.85
C PRO A 245 -17.53 15.00 -2.84
N PHE A 246 -16.74 14.31 -2.01
CA PHE A 246 -16.69 12.85 -1.95
C PHE A 246 -17.01 12.36 -0.54
N GLU A 247 -17.58 11.16 -0.45
CA GLU A 247 -17.76 10.48 0.83
C GLU A 247 -16.43 9.90 1.31
N GLU A 248 -16.05 10.22 2.54
CA GLU A 248 -14.80 9.77 3.13
C GLU A 248 -14.85 8.29 3.49
N THR A 249 -13.72 7.61 3.34
CA THR A 249 -13.57 6.22 3.78
C THR A 249 -13.21 6.16 5.27
N ALA A 250 -13.52 5.03 5.93
CA ALA A 250 -13.14 4.83 7.34
C ALA A 250 -11.63 5.02 7.59
N ASP A 251 -10.80 4.60 6.62
CA ASP A 251 -9.36 4.80 6.67
C ASP A 251 -8.96 6.28 6.57
N GLN A 252 -9.63 7.07 5.73
CA GLN A 252 -9.38 8.51 5.61
C GLN A 252 -9.75 9.23 6.90
N ILE A 253 -10.93 8.93 7.46
CA ILE A 253 -11.40 9.49 8.72
C ILE A 253 -10.41 9.20 9.85
N ARG A 254 -9.96 7.95 9.97
CA ARG A 254 -8.94 7.54 10.95
C ARG A 254 -7.62 8.28 10.74
N ALA A 255 -7.09 8.31 9.51
CA ALA A 255 -5.83 8.98 9.20
C ALA A 255 -5.89 10.49 9.52
N LEU A 256 -7.02 11.14 9.23
CA LEU A 256 -7.25 12.53 9.58
C LEU A 256 -7.30 12.77 11.08
N ALA A 257 -8.01 11.92 11.83
CA ALA A 257 -8.09 12.04 13.28
C ALA A 257 -6.71 11.86 13.94
N GLU A 258 -5.91 10.91 13.45
CA GLU A 258 -4.53 10.70 13.91
C GLU A 258 -3.63 11.90 13.60
N VAL A 259 -3.69 12.46 12.39
CA VAL A 259 -2.92 13.67 12.03
C VAL A 259 -3.32 14.86 12.90
N LYS A 260 -4.62 15.10 13.11
CA LYS A 260 -5.08 16.22 13.95
C LYS A 260 -4.65 16.05 15.41
N LYS A 261 -4.73 14.83 15.94
CA LYS A 261 -4.28 14.51 17.30
C LYS A 261 -2.79 14.76 17.47
N ASP A 262 -1.98 14.42 16.48
CA ASP A 262 -0.55 14.68 16.52
C ASP A 262 -0.24 16.17 16.46
N LEU A 263 -0.94 16.93 15.61
CA LEU A 263 -0.81 18.40 15.56
C LEU A 263 -1.22 19.06 16.90
N GLU A 264 -2.20 18.51 17.59
CA GLU A 264 -2.62 19.01 18.91
C GLU A 264 -1.65 18.60 20.05
N SER A 265 -0.61 17.83 19.76
CA SER A 265 0.39 17.37 20.72
C SER A 265 1.52 18.40 20.90
N ALA A 266 2.13 18.42 22.08
CA ALA A 266 3.35 19.20 22.34
C ALA A 266 4.62 18.54 21.76
N MET A 267 4.50 17.32 21.20
CA MET A 267 5.61 16.65 20.51
C MET A 267 5.52 16.92 19.01
N PRO A 268 6.61 17.32 18.33
CA PRO A 268 6.60 17.48 16.88
C PRO A 268 6.20 16.18 16.18
N MET A 269 5.19 16.23 15.33
CA MET A 269 4.70 15.15 14.48
C MET A 269 5.75 14.76 13.42
N ASP A 270 5.90 13.47 13.17
CA ASP A 270 6.54 12.95 11.94
C ASP A 270 5.79 11.71 11.49
N ARG A 271 4.72 11.97 10.73
CA ARG A 271 3.77 10.95 10.30
C ARG A 271 3.94 10.62 8.83
N LEU A 272 3.79 9.34 8.50
CA LEU A 272 3.72 8.82 7.14
C LEU A 272 2.28 8.44 6.79
N ILE A 273 1.72 9.05 5.75
CA ILE A 273 0.46 8.61 5.14
C ILE A 273 0.79 7.75 3.93
N CYS A 274 0.42 6.48 4.02
CA CYS A 274 0.55 5.53 2.93
C CYS A 274 -0.82 5.20 2.35
N GLY A 275 -0.95 5.21 1.04
CA GLY A 275 -2.15 4.73 0.38
C GLY A 275 -1.98 4.81 -1.12
N ASP A 276 -2.73 4.04 -1.90
CA ASP A 276 -2.57 4.05 -3.35
C ASP A 276 -2.84 5.46 -3.95
N VAL A 277 -2.33 5.69 -5.16
CA VAL A 277 -2.61 6.91 -5.93
C VAL A 277 -4.12 7.09 -6.04
N GLY A 278 -4.67 8.25 -5.70
CA GLY A 278 -6.12 8.51 -5.77
C GLY A 278 -6.95 8.11 -4.53
N TYR A 279 -6.33 7.65 -3.44
CA TYR A 279 -7.03 7.35 -2.18
C TYR A 279 -7.21 8.55 -1.25
N GLY A 280 -7.12 9.78 -1.78
CA GLY A 280 -7.35 10.99 -0.98
C GLY A 280 -6.21 11.39 -0.04
N LYS A 281 -4.96 10.95 -0.29
CA LYS A 281 -3.78 11.44 0.47
C LYS A 281 -3.67 12.96 0.45
N THR A 282 -3.96 13.57 -0.70
CA THR A 282 -3.98 15.02 -0.87
C THR A 282 -5.03 15.69 0.02
N GLU A 283 -6.16 15.03 0.26
CA GLU A 283 -7.20 15.56 1.16
C GLU A 283 -6.72 15.60 2.61
N VAL A 284 -6.01 14.55 3.05
CA VAL A 284 -5.39 14.51 4.38
C VAL A 284 -4.41 15.67 4.56
N ALA A 285 -3.55 15.89 3.57
CA ALA A 285 -2.60 17.00 3.56
C ALA A 285 -3.27 18.37 3.55
N LEU A 286 -4.34 18.52 2.76
CA LEU A 286 -5.09 19.77 2.63
C LEU A 286 -5.72 20.17 3.95
N ARG A 287 -6.40 19.24 4.63
CA ARG A 287 -7.04 19.50 5.93
C ARG A 287 -6.01 19.78 7.02
N ALA A 288 -4.87 19.09 7.00
CA ALA A 288 -3.76 19.36 7.92
C ALA A 288 -3.17 20.76 7.73
N ALA A 289 -2.89 21.15 6.48
CA ALA A 289 -2.40 22.49 6.16
C ALA A 289 -3.40 23.58 6.55
N PHE A 290 -4.69 23.37 6.28
CA PHE A 290 -5.73 24.33 6.65
C PHE A 290 -5.78 24.55 8.17
N LYS A 291 -5.79 23.48 8.97
CA LYS A 291 -5.77 23.58 10.45
C LYS A 291 -4.60 24.43 10.96
N VAL A 292 -3.40 24.21 10.41
CA VAL A 292 -2.17 24.93 10.78
C VAL A 292 -2.26 26.41 10.42
N VAL A 293 -2.75 26.72 9.22
CA VAL A 293 -2.93 28.09 8.75
C VAL A 293 -3.99 28.83 9.58
N MET A 294 -5.09 28.16 9.94
CA MET A 294 -6.13 28.75 10.80
C MET A 294 -5.64 29.06 12.22
N ASP A 295 -4.55 28.43 12.67
CA ASP A 295 -3.90 28.72 13.96
C ASP A 295 -2.79 29.78 13.83
N GLY A 296 -2.71 30.47 12.69
CA GLY A 296 -1.78 31.59 12.46
C GLY A 296 -0.35 31.19 12.13
N LYS A 297 -0.08 29.92 11.84
CA LYS A 297 1.23 29.41 11.42
C LYS A 297 1.28 29.23 9.90
N GLN A 298 2.48 29.34 9.32
CA GLN A 298 2.70 29.05 7.91
C GLN A 298 2.82 27.53 7.67
N ALA A 299 2.38 27.08 6.50
CA ALA A 299 2.56 25.71 6.04
C ALA A 299 3.31 25.67 4.70
N ALA A 300 4.10 24.61 4.49
CA ALA A 300 4.84 24.40 3.26
C ALA A 300 4.58 23.00 2.69
N ILE A 301 4.34 22.90 1.38
CA ILE A 301 4.19 21.64 0.67
C ILE A 301 5.36 21.50 -0.32
N LEU A 302 6.21 20.52 -0.06
CA LEU A 302 7.31 20.15 -0.93
C LEU A 302 6.93 19.00 -1.85
N VAL A 303 7.11 19.24 -3.14
CA VAL A 303 6.84 18.28 -4.21
C VAL A 303 8.06 18.13 -5.13
N PRO A 304 8.27 16.97 -5.77
CA PRO A 304 9.48 16.73 -6.55
C PRO A 304 9.48 17.42 -7.92
N THR A 305 8.31 17.74 -8.50
CA THR A 305 8.19 18.23 -9.87
C THR A 305 7.34 19.50 -9.99
N THR A 306 7.60 20.31 -11.02
CA THR A 306 6.87 21.55 -11.30
C THR A 306 5.37 21.29 -11.52
N ILE A 307 5.04 20.18 -12.20
CA ILE A 307 3.68 19.79 -12.56
C ILE A 307 2.88 19.40 -11.32
N LEU A 308 3.49 18.63 -10.41
CA LEU A 308 2.87 18.34 -9.11
C LEU A 308 2.63 19.62 -8.31
N ALA A 309 3.56 20.59 -8.37
CA ALA A 309 3.42 21.85 -7.64
C ALA A 309 2.19 22.62 -8.14
N GLU A 310 2.02 22.70 -9.46
CA GLU A 310 0.85 23.32 -10.08
C GLU A 310 -0.45 22.58 -9.76
N GLN A 311 -0.43 21.23 -9.81
CA GLN A 311 -1.61 20.43 -9.48
C GLN A 311 -2.07 20.65 -8.04
N HIS A 312 -1.15 20.59 -7.08
CA HIS A 312 -1.44 20.87 -5.68
C HIS A 312 -1.88 22.32 -5.51
N PHE A 313 -1.21 23.29 -6.16
CA PHE A 313 -1.58 24.70 -6.11
C PHE A 313 -3.03 24.94 -6.57
N ASN A 314 -3.43 24.37 -7.71
CA ASN A 314 -4.79 24.51 -8.22
C ASN A 314 -5.83 23.85 -7.31
N THR A 315 -5.52 22.65 -6.79
CA THR A 315 -6.43 21.93 -5.89
C THR A 315 -6.66 22.69 -4.59
N PHE A 316 -5.58 23.18 -3.98
CA PHE A 316 -5.64 23.94 -2.73
C PHE A 316 -6.31 25.29 -2.93
N ARG A 317 -5.98 26.01 -4.02
CA ARG A 317 -6.61 27.28 -4.35
C ARG A 317 -8.12 27.15 -4.56
N GLU A 318 -8.57 26.12 -5.27
CA GLU A 318 -10.00 25.89 -5.49
C GLU A 318 -10.73 25.53 -4.19
N ARG A 319 -10.14 24.67 -3.37
CA ARG A 319 -10.74 24.23 -2.09
C ARG A 319 -10.73 25.30 -1.00
N MET A 320 -9.75 26.20 -1.02
CA MET A 320 -9.61 27.27 -0.01
C MET A 320 -10.13 28.63 -0.50
N LYS A 321 -10.76 28.71 -1.69
CA LYS A 321 -11.18 29.97 -2.31
C LYS A 321 -12.13 30.83 -1.47
N ASN A 322 -12.92 30.19 -0.61
CA ASN A 322 -13.92 30.85 0.24
C ASN A 322 -13.35 31.29 1.60
N PHE A 323 -12.05 31.11 1.83
CA PHE A 323 -11.39 31.38 3.10
C PHE A 323 -10.28 32.42 2.93
N PRO A 324 -9.95 33.21 3.97
CA PRO A 324 -8.91 34.22 3.91
C PRO A 324 -7.52 33.58 4.03
N VAL A 325 -7.16 32.72 3.07
CA VAL A 325 -5.87 31.99 3.04
C VAL A 325 -5.11 32.39 1.79
N GLN A 326 -3.92 32.96 1.98
CA GLN A 326 -3.06 33.36 0.88
C GLN A 326 -2.11 32.22 0.49
N ILE A 327 -2.36 31.64 -0.69
CA ILE A 327 -1.59 30.52 -1.21
C ILE A 327 -0.60 31.01 -2.26
N GLY A 328 0.68 30.71 -2.04
CA GLY A 328 1.77 30.93 -2.99
C GLY A 328 2.23 29.65 -3.66
N MET A 329 2.73 29.76 -4.89
CA MET A 329 3.50 28.70 -5.54
C MET A 329 4.97 29.13 -5.63
N LEU A 330 5.91 28.18 -5.60
CA LEU A 330 7.31 28.39 -5.97
C LEU A 330 7.77 27.28 -6.92
N SER A 331 7.67 27.56 -8.21
CA SER A 331 7.99 26.61 -9.28
C SER A 331 8.62 27.30 -10.49
N ARG A 332 9.10 26.51 -11.45
CA ARG A 332 9.65 27.02 -12.72
C ARG A 332 8.61 27.68 -13.62
N PHE A 333 7.32 27.47 -13.36
CA PHE A 333 6.23 28.10 -14.11
C PHE A 333 6.04 29.58 -13.81
N GLN A 334 6.56 30.05 -12.68
CA GLN A 334 6.42 31.44 -12.29
C GLN A 334 7.57 32.27 -12.82
N THR A 335 7.23 33.49 -13.24
CA THR A 335 8.18 34.52 -13.59
C THR A 335 9.06 34.91 -12.40
N PRO A 336 10.27 35.45 -12.62
CA PRO A 336 11.12 35.93 -11.53
C PRO A 336 10.44 36.96 -10.62
N LEU A 337 9.55 37.79 -11.18
CA LEU A 337 8.78 38.78 -10.43
C LEU A 337 7.76 38.14 -9.48
N GLU A 338 7.02 37.13 -9.95
CA GLU A 338 6.07 36.37 -9.14
C GLU A 338 6.79 35.59 -8.04
N GLN A 339 7.90 34.93 -8.36
CA GLN A 339 8.70 34.23 -7.34
C GLN A 339 9.18 35.19 -6.26
N LYS A 340 9.68 36.37 -6.64
CA LYS A 340 10.16 37.37 -5.69
C LYS A 340 9.04 37.80 -4.72
N LYS A 341 7.85 38.07 -5.24
CA LYS A 341 6.67 38.41 -4.41
C LYS A 341 6.32 37.31 -3.42
N VAL A 342 6.35 36.04 -3.84
CA VAL A 342 6.07 34.91 -2.95
C VAL A 342 7.15 34.76 -1.89
N VAL A 343 8.43 34.93 -2.24
CA VAL A 343 9.54 34.88 -1.26
C VAL A 343 9.42 35.99 -0.22
N GLU A 344 9.10 37.21 -0.64
CA GLU A 344 8.82 38.33 0.27
C GLU A 344 7.63 38.01 1.19
N GLY A 345 6.55 37.45 0.64
CA GLY A 345 5.37 37.05 1.40
C GLY A 345 5.60 35.92 2.40
N ILE A 346 6.52 35.00 2.10
CA ILE A 346 6.94 33.95 3.05
C ILE A 346 7.68 34.58 4.24
N PHE A 347 8.52 35.59 3.98
CA PHE A 347 9.34 36.25 4.99
C PHE A 347 8.54 37.18 5.90
N ASP A 348 7.59 37.96 5.36
CA ASP A 348 6.76 38.87 6.16
C ASP A 348 5.51 38.23 6.76
N GLY A 349 5.17 37.01 6.31
CA GLY A 349 4.04 36.20 6.77
C GLY A 349 2.72 36.52 6.06
N SER A 350 2.72 37.30 4.99
CA SER A 350 1.53 37.55 4.16
C SER A 350 1.18 36.35 3.26
N CYS A 351 2.08 35.38 3.10
CA CYS A 351 1.80 34.08 2.47
C CYS A 351 1.66 33.00 3.55
N ASP A 352 0.44 32.47 3.72
CA ASP A 352 0.13 31.47 4.75
C ASP A 352 0.56 30.06 4.33
N LEU A 353 0.33 29.71 3.06
CA LEU A 353 0.63 28.39 2.51
C LEU A 353 1.47 28.52 1.26
N VAL A 354 2.62 27.85 1.22
CA VAL A 354 3.45 27.78 0.00
C VAL A 354 3.56 26.36 -0.53
N ILE A 355 3.35 26.21 -1.83
CA ILE A 355 3.50 24.94 -2.56
C ILE A 355 4.66 25.07 -3.52
N GLY A 356 5.67 24.22 -3.42
CA GLY A 356 6.86 24.42 -4.23
C GLY A 356 7.74 23.20 -4.40
N THR A 357 8.61 23.33 -5.40
CA THR A 357 9.61 22.30 -5.70
C THR A 357 10.82 22.42 -4.76
N HIS A 358 11.94 21.79 -5.10
CA HIS A 358 13.23 21.99 -4.43
C HIS A 358 13.65 23.47 -4.28
N ARG A 359 13.04 24.40 -5.04
CA ARG A 359 13.21 25.84 -4.86
C ARG A 359 12.95 26.29 -3.41
N LEU A 360 12.00 25.67 -2.71
CA LEU A 360 11.70 25.92 -1.29
C LEU A 360 12.86 25.62 -0.33
N LEU A 361 13.81 24.78 -0.74
CA LEU A 361 14.98 24.40 0.07
C LEU A 361 16.20 25.30 -0.17
N SER A 362 16.03 26.37 -0.94
CA SER A 362 17.10 27.32 -1.24
C SER A 362 17.40 28.19 -0.02
N ARG A 363 18.63 28.69 0.09
CA ARG A 363 19.10 29.41 1.29
C ARG A 363 18.43 30.76 1.51
N ASP A 364 17.85 31.34 0.47
CA ASP A 364 17.14 32.62 0.48
C ASP A 364 15.68 32.50 0.97
N ILE A 365 15.19 31.28 1.21
CA ILE A 365 13.86 31.05 1.77
C ILE A 365 13.96 31.07 3.30
N ALA A 366 13.30 32.04 3.92
CA ALA A 366 13.17 32.17 5.35
C ALA A 366 11.70 32.40 5.70
N PHE A 367 11.09 31.44 6.40
CA PHE A 367 9.72 31.55 6.89
C PHE A 367 9.68 32.42 8.14
N LYS A 368 8.63 33.23 8.29
CA LYS A 368 8.35 33.97 9.52
C LYS A 368 8.03 33.03 10.68
N ASP A 369 7.13 32.08 10.46
CA ASP A 369 6.65 31.16 11.49
C ASP A 369 6.09 29.87 10.89
N LEU A 370 6.98 28.97 10.48
CA LEU A 370 6.62 27.70 9.84
C LEU A 370 6.15 26.66 10.88
N GLY A 371 4.90 26.21 10.76
CA GLY A 371 4.29 25.22 11.65
C GLY A 371 4.20 23.81 11.06
N LEU A 372 4.11 23.65 9.74
CA LEU A 372 3.96 22.32 9.11
C LEU A 372 4.70 22.23 7.77
N VAL A 373 5.40 21.10 7.58
CA VAL A 373 5.97 20.72 6.29
C VAL A 373 5.33 19.43 5.80
N ILE A 374 4.69 19.50 4.64
CA ILE A 374 4.14 18.35 3.94
C ILE A 374 5.11 17.96 2.82
N ILE A 375 5.50 16.69 2.76
CA ILE A 375 6.43 16.17 1.75
C ILE A 375 5.71 15.11 0.95
N ASP A 376 5.45 15.37 -0.33
CA ASP A 376 4.86 14.39 -1.24
C ASP A 376 5.95 13.67 -2.05
N GLU A 377 5.84 12.34 -2.17
CA GLU A 377 6.77 11.49 -2.92
C GLU A 377 8.27 11.69 -2.52
N GLU A 378 8.56 11.66 -1.20
CA GLU A 378 9.91 11.87 -0.61
C GLU A 378 11.04 11.11 -1.32
N GLN A 379 10.76 9.91 -1.84
CA GLN A 379 11.75 9.07 -2.52
C GLN A 379 12.43 9.75 -3.71
N ARG A 380 11.75 10.71 -4.37
CA ARG A 380 12.27 11.41 -5.57
C ARG A 380 13.23 12.57 -5.25
N PHE A 381 13.40 12.93 -3.98
CA PHE A 381 14.32 13.99 -3.58
C PHE A 381 15.77 13.47 -3.49
N GLY A 382 16.71 14.26 -4.01
CA GLY A 382 18.14 13.98 -3.94
C GLY A 382 18.72 14.06 -2.52
N VAL A 383 19.94 13.54 -2.35
CA VAL A 383 20.62 13.43 -1.03
C VAL A 383 20.76 14.79 -0.34
N LYS A 384 21.18 15.84 -1.07
CA LYS A 384 21.32 17.20 -0.52
C LYS A 384 20.00 17.77 0.01
N HIS A 385 18.88 17.49 -0.67
CA HIS A 385 17.56 17.92 -0.22
C HIS A 385 17.13 17.18 1.05
N LYS A 386 17.42 15.88 1.13
CA LYS A 386 17.12 15.05 2.30
C LYS A 386 17.86 15.50 3.56
N GLU A 387 19.11 15.95 3.45
CA GLU A 387 19.84 16.53 4.58
C GLU A 387 19.21 17.84 5.10
N HIS A 388 18.70 18.68 4.21
CA HIS A 388 17.96 19.88 4.61
C HIS A 388 16.65 19.50 5.32
N LEU A 389 15.89 18.56 4.76
CA LEU A 389 14.64 18.06 5.34
C LEU A 389 14.84 17.44 6.75
N LYS A 390 15.96 16.75 6.99
CA LYS A 390 16.31 16.23 8.32
C LYS A 390 16.39 17.33 9.38
N ARG A 391 16.91 18.51 9.03
CA ARG A 391 16.98 19.65 9.97
C ARG A 391 15.60 20.20 10.28
N LEU A 392 14.73 20.32 9.27
CA LEU A 392 13.35 20.77 9.45
C LEU A 392 12.55 19.81 10.35
N ARG A 393 12.73 18.49 10.17
CA ARG A 393 12.10 17.43 11.00
C ARG A 393 12.40 17.50 12.49
N LEU A 394 13.44 18.22 12.90
CA LEU A 394 13.78 18.38 14.32
C LEU A 394 12.96 19.46 15.02
N LEU A 395 12.44 20.43 14.27
CA LEU A 395 11.87 21.67 14.80
C LEU A 395 10.40 21.89 14.43
N VAL A 396 9.95 21.27 13.34
CA VAL A 396 8.63 21.52 12.74
C VAL A 396 7.90 20.18 12.54
N ASP A 397 6.57 20.20 12.64
CA ASP A 397 5.72 19.07 12.31
C ASP A 397 5.88 18.68 10.84
N VAL A 398 6.04 17.37 10.58
CA VAL A 398 6.25 16.84 9.22
C VAL A 398 5.23 15.76 8.88
N LEU A 399 4.54 15.96 7.75
CA LEU A 399 3.62 14.99 7.17
C LEU A 399 4.21 14.48 5.84
N THR A 400 4.53 13.20 5.77
CA THR A 400 5.05 12.57 4.55
C THR A 400 3.94 11.80 3.83
N LEU A 401 3.74 12.02 2.54
CA LEU A 401 2.77 11.29 1.70
C LEU A 401 3.50 10.37 0.73
N THR A 402 3.02 9.13 0.59
CA THR A 402 3.58 8.22 -0.43
C THR A 402 2.56 7.22 -0.94
N ALA A 403 2.67 6.89 -2.24
CA ALA A 403 1.90 5.81 -2.86
C ALA A 403 2.42 4.41 -2.48
N THR A 404 3.74 4.29 -2.31
CA THR A 404 4.42 3.04 -1.99
C THR A 404 5.43 3.32 -0.89
N PRO A 405 5.22 2.81 0.33
CA PRO A 405 6.17 3.06 1.41
C PRO A 405 7.55 2.52 1.02
N ILE A 406 8.56 3.38 1.13
CA ILE A 406 9.96 2.97 0.96
C ILE A 406 10.23 1.88 2.00
N PRO A 407 10.90 0.77 1.66
CA PRO A 407 11.13 -0.33 2.60
C PRO A 407 11.75 0.07 3.95
N ARG A 408 12.65 1.07 3.98
CA ARG A 408 13.17 1.64 5.23
C ARG A 408 12.10 2.34 6.06
N THR A 409 11.27 3.15 5.40
CA THR A 409 10.23 3.92 6.06
C THR A 409 9.13 3.00 6.56
N LEU A 410 8.76 1.99 5.77
CA LEU A 410 7.89 0.90 6.18
C LEU A 410 8.43 0.21 7.43
N TYR A 411 9.73 -0.11 7.43
CA TYR A 411 10.40 -0.71 8.57
C TYR A 411 10.37 0.18 9.83
N LEU A 412 10.71 1.47 9.70
CA LEU A 412 10.66 2.43 10.81
C LEU A 412 9.25 2.61 11.37
N SER A 413 8.25 2.54 10.50
CA SER A 413 6.84 2.57 10.87
C SER A 413 6.39 1.31 11.61
N LEU A 414 6.76 0.13 11.13
CA LEU A 414 6.44 -1.14 11.79
C LEU A 414 7.00 -1.24 13.21
N VAL A 415 8.10 -0.55 13.49
CA VAL A 415 8.80 -0.58 14.77
C VAL A 415 8.40 0.63 15.65
N GLY A 416 7.39 1.40 15.23
CA GLY A 416 6.81 2.50 16.02
C GLY A 416 7.74 3.72 16.18
N THR A 417 8.79 3.82 15.37
CA THR A 417 9.70 4.99 15.39
C THR A 417 9.18 6.15 14.56
N LYS A 418 8.35 5.85 13.57
CA LYS A 418 7.63 6.81 12.72
C LYS A 418 6.14 6.44 12.71
N ASP A 419 5.26 7.35 13.09
CA ASP A 419 3.83 7.07 13.06
C ASP A 419 3.35 6.88 11.61
N MET A 420 2.52 5.87 11.38
CA MET A 420 2.03 5.53 10.05
C MET A 420 0.53 5.31 10.05
N SER A 421 -0.14 5.98 9.12
CA SER A 421 -1.55 5.74 8.81
C SER A 421 -1.63 5.15 7.40
N SER A 422 -2.25 3.98 7.28
CA SER A 422 -2.51 3.35 5.98
C SER A 422 -3.95 3.65 5.53
N ILE A 423 -4.09 4.15 4.31
CA ILE A 423 -5.35 4.26 3.58
C ILE A 423 -5.38 3.16 2.55
N ASN A 424 -6.16 2.10 2.81
CA ASN A 424 -6.24 0.92 1.95
C ASN A 424 -7.59 0.83 1.23
N THR A 425 -8.62 1.48 1.78
CA THR A 425 -9.96 1.48 1.22
C THR A 425 -10.05 2.47 0.05
N PRO A 426 -10.30 2.02 -1.19
CA PRO A 426 -10.55 2.90 -2.32
C PRO A 426 -11.87 3.69 -2.15
N PRO A 427 -11.98 4.90 -2.70
CA PRO A 427 -13.27 5.59 -2.81
C PRO A 427 -14.30 4.78 -3.62
N LYS A 428 -15.59 4.89 -3.29
CA LYS A 428 -16.70 4.06 -3.84
C LYS A 428 -16.78 4.00 -5.38
N ASN A 429 -16.27 5.00 -6.10
CA ASN A 429 -16.37 5.10 -7.56
C ASN A 429 -15.16 4.55 -8.33
N ARG A 430 -14.14 4.01 -7.67
CA ARG A 430 -12.93 3.56 -8.35
C ARG A 430 -13.04 2.11 -8.84
N LYS A 431 -13.01 1.92 -10.16
CA LYS A 431 -12.96 0.58 -10.78
C LYS A 431 -11.53 0.03 -10.81
N PRO A 432 -11.33 -1.30 -10.70
CA PRO A 432 -10.01 -1.90 -10.83
C PRO A 432 -9.45 -1.71 -12.25
N ILE A 433 -8.13 -1.53 -12.35
CA ILE A 433 -7.42 -1.36 -13.61
C ILE A 433 -7.16 -2.76 -14.19
N GLN A 434 -7.66 -3.03 -15.39
CA GLN A 434 -7.36 -4.29 -16.06
C GLN A 434 -5.90 -4.32 -16.49
N THR A 435 -5.16 -5.27 -15.95
CA THR A 435 -3.72 -5.42 -16.15
C THR A 435 -3.46 -6.63 -17.02
N LEU A 436 -2.76 -6.44 -18.14
CA LEU A 436 -2.47 -7.47 -19.12
C LEU A 436 -0.97 -7.48 -19.40
N VAL A 437 -0.33 -8.65 -19.25
CA VAL A 437 1.05 -8.88 -19.70
C VAL A 437 0.99 -9.60 -21.05
N VAL A 438 1.46 -8.95 -22.12
CA VAL A 438 1.31 -9.44 -23.50
C VAL A 438 2.63 -9.36 -24.26
N GLU A 439 2.80 -10.24 -25.24
CA GLU A 439 3.89 -10.12 -26.20
C GLU A 439 3.67 -8.94 -27.15
N SER A 440 4.77 -8.39 -27.68
CA SER A 440 4.75 -7.27 -28.60
C SER A 440 4.03 -7.64 -29.90
N ASP A 441 2.85 -7.08 -30.07
CA ASP A 441 2.03 -7.16 -31.27
C ASP A 441 1.48 -5.77 -31.63
N ASP A 442 1.74 -5.33 -32.85
CA ASP A 442 1.33 -4.03 -33.37
C ASP A 442 -0.21 -3.93 -33.47
N ALA A 443 -0.91 -5.05 -33.68
CA ALA A 443 -2.36 -5.09 -33.69
C ALA A 443 -2.94 -4.76 -32.30
N VAL A 444 -2.34 -5.33 -31.24
CA VAL A 444 -2.76 -5.09 -29.84
C VAL A 444 -2.52 -3.63 -29.45
N ILE A 445 -1.35 -3.06 -29.79
CA ILE A 445 -1.04 -1.65 -29.52
C ILE A 445 -2.04 -0.74 -30.24
N ARG A 446 -2.30 -1.00 -31.52
CA ARG A 446 -3.26 -0.22 -32.32
C ARG A 446 -4.66 -0.28 -31.74
N GLU A 447 -5.16 -1.47 -31.39
CA GLU A 447 -6.49 -1.63 -30.82
C GLU A 447 -6.63 -0.93 -29.47
N ALA A 448 -5.62 -1.04 -28.60
CA ALA A 448 -5.61 -0.36 -27.30
C ALA A 448 -5.73 1.17 -27.44
N ILE A 449 -4.95 1.77 -28.35
CA ILE A 449 -5.00 3.22 -28.60
C ILE A 449 -6.33 3.63 -29.26
N LEU A 450 -6.81 2.89 -30.26
CA LEU A 450 -8.08 3.19 -30.92
C LEU A 450 -9.27 3.11 -29.97
N ARG A 451 -9.28 2.12 -29.07
CA ARG A 451 -10.29 1.98 -28.03
C ARG A 451 -10.34 3.22 -27.14
N GLU A 452 -9.17 3.77 -26.78
CA GLU A 452 -9.08 5.00 -25.99
C GLU A 452 -9.56 6.25 -26.73
N LEU A 453 -9.17 6.39 -28.00
CA LEU A 453 -9.57 7.51 -28.85
C LEU A 453 -11.08 7.53 -29.07
N ASN A 454 -11.71 6.37 -29.29
CA ASN A 454 -13.15 6.26 -29.51
C ASN A 454 -13.97 6.75 -28.30
N ARG A 455 -13.39 6.67 -27.09
CA ARG A 455 -14.00 7.20 -25.86
C ARG A 455 -13.53 8.61 -25.49
N LYS A 456 -12.83 9.30 -26.40
CA LYS A 456 -12.23 10.64 -26.19
C LYS A 456 -11.28 10.69 -24.99
N GLY A 457 -10.64 9.57 -24.67
CA GLY A 457 -9.62 9.50 -23.64
C GLY A 457 -8.22 9.66 -24.23
N GLN A 458 -7.22 9.55 -23.36
CA GLN A 458 -5.82 9.71 -23.71
C GLN A 458 -4.99 8.49 -23.32
N THR A 459 -3.91 8.24 -24.07
CA THR A 459 -3.03 7.07 -23.85
C THR A 459 -1.63 7.50 -23.45
N PHE A 460 -1.10 6.88 -22.40
CA PHE A 460 0.34 6.90 -22.13
C PHE A 460 1.04 5.74 -22.82
N PHE A 461 2.07 6.05 -23.60
CA PHE A 461 2.97 5.04 -24.16
C PHE A 461 4.37 5.21 -23.55
N ILE A 462 4.73 4.34 -22.61
CA ILE A 462 5.99 4.43 -21.87
C ILE A 462 7.09 3.64 -22.60
N HIS A 463 8.21 4.32 -22.87
CA HIS A 463 9.44 3.74 -23.39
C HIS A 463 10.62 4.22 -22.53
N ASN A 464 11.29 3.29 -21.82
CA ASN A 464 12.27 3.63 -20.78
C ASN A 464 13.66 4.08 -21.31
N ARG A 465 13.74 4.67 -22.51
CA ARG A 465 14.97 5.19 -23.10
C ARG A 465 14.66 6.40 -23.97
N VAL A 466 15.51 7.43 -23.91
CA VAL A 466 15.42 8.57 -24.84
C VAL A 466 15.89 8.16 -26.22
N GLN A 467 16.93 7.34 -26.29
CA GLN A 467 17.40 6.76 -27.55
C GLN A 467 16.29 5.94 -28.20
N GLY A 468 15.92 6.31 -29.43
CA GLY A 468 14.88 5.63 -30.20
C GLY A 468 13.44 6.03 -29.85
N ILE A 469 13.21 6.95 -28.90
CA ILE A 469 11.85 7.40 -28.55
C ILE A 469 11.13 8.04 -29.74
N GLU A 470 11.86 8.76 -30.60
CA GLU A 470 11.33 9.33 -31.84
C GLU A 470 10.89 8.24 -32.83
N ASN A 471 11.63 7.14 -32.92
CA ASN A 471 11.26 6.02 -33.78
C ASN A 471 10.01 5.31 -33.24
N VAL A 472 9.91 5.17 -31.92
CA VAL A 472 8.70 4.65 -31.27
C VAL A 472 7.51 5.57 -31.54
N ALA A 473 7.67 6.88 -31.41
CA ALA A 473 6.61 7.83 -31.68
C ALA A 473 6.16 7.81 -33.14
N LYS A 474 7.12 7.79 -34.09
CA LYS A 474 6.83 7.61 -35.53
C LYS A 474 6.07 6.32 -35.80
N LYS A 475 6.48 5.20 -35.17
CA LYS A 475 5.78 3.91 -35.28
C LYS A 475 4.35 4.01 -34.76
N VAL A 476 4.14 4.61 -33.59
CA VAL A 476 2.80 4.81 -33.02
C VAL A 476 1.92 5.69 -33.93
N SER A 477 2.47 6.78 -34.47
CA SER A 477 1.77 7.63 -35.45
C SER A 477 1.41 6.89 -36.74
N GLN A 478 2.28 5.98 -37.21
CA GLN A 478 1.98 5.14 -38.39
C GLN A 478 0.89 4.10 -38.10
N LEU A 479 0.90 3.50 -36.90
CA LEU A 479 -0.12 2.52 -36.48
C LEU A 479 -1.49 3.18 -36.29
N VAL A 480 -1.52 4.43 -35.82
CA VAL A 480 -2.76 5.18 -35.55
C VAL A 480 -2.66 6.61 -36.12
N PRO A 481 -2.87 6.79 -37.43
CA PRO A 481 -2.68 8.09 -38.10
C PRO A 481 -3.63 9.20 -37.62
N GLN A 482 -4.79 8.83 -37.07
CA GLN A 482 -5.78 9.77 -36.53
C GLN A 482 -5.43 10.30 -35.11
N ALA A 483 -4.40 9.75 -34.45
CA ALA A 483 -4.01 10.17 -33.11
C ALA A 483 -3.03 11.35 -33.16
N ARG A 484 -3.23 12.36 -32.31
CA ARG A 484 -2.23 13.41 -32.08
C ARG A 484 -1.17 12.88 -31.12
N VAL A 485 -0.01 12.49 -31.66
CA VAL A 485 1.09 11.90 -30.90
C VAL A 485 2.14 12.96 -30.56
N ALA A 486 2.60 13.00 -29.32
CA ALA A 486 3.72 13.85 -28.88
C ALA A 486 4.73 13.08 -28.03
N ILE A 487 5.93 13.64 -27.89
CA ILE A 487 7.04 13.06 -27.13
C ILE A 487 7.29 13.86 -25.85
N GLY A 488 7.46 13.17 -24.73
CA GLY A 488 7.87 13.76 -23.44
C GLY A 488 9.01 13.00 -22.77
N HIS A 489 10.21 13.58 -22.67
CA HIS A 489 11.34 12.96 -21.97
C HIS A 489 12.20 13.96 -21.17
N GLY A 490 13.02 13.45 -20.24
CA GLY A 490 13.59 14.26 -19.15
C GLY A 490 14.82 15.06 -19.56
N GLN A 491 15.39 14.69 -20.70
CA GLN A 491 16.46 15.44 -21.37
C GLN A 491 15.93 16.62 -22.20
N MET A 492 14.61 16.75 -22.37
CA MET A 492 14.03 17.93 -23.03
C MET A 492 14.29 19.17 -22.18
N PRO A 493 14.46 20.35 -22.80
CA PRO A 493 14.45 21.61 -22.08
C PRO A 493 13.20 21.71 -21.19
N GLY A 494 13.37 22.11 -19.93
CA GLY A 494 12.28 22.09 -18.94
C GLY A 494 11.00 22.75 -19.44
N LYS A 495 11.11 23.96 -20.01
CA LYS A 495 9.98 24.71 -20.59
C LYS A 495 9.26 23.96 -21.73
N LEU A 496 10.00 23.18 -22.52
CA LEU A 496 9.42 22.42 -23.64
C LEU A 496 8.65 21.20 -23.13
N LEU A 497 9.25 20.42 -22.23
CA LEU A 497 8.58 19.29 -21.59
C LEU A 497 7.29 19.75 -20.90
N GLU A 498 7.40 20.84 -20.15
CA GLU A 498 6.31 21.53 -19.50
C GLU A 498 5.18 21.89 -20.47
N SER A 499 5.48 22.55 -21.60
CA SER A 499 4.48 22.89 -22.62
C SER A 499 3.79 21.64 -23.20
N VAL A 500 4.54 20.59 -23.51
CA VAL A 500 3.98 19.33 -24.02
C VAL A 500 3.04 18.69 -22.99
N MET A 501 3.43 18.68 -21.73
CA MET A 501 2.60 18.15 -20.65
C MET A 501 1.30 18.94 -20.48
N MET A 502 1.34 20.27 -20.56
CA MET A 502 0.12 21.09 -20.51
C MET A 502 -0.80 20.82 -21.68
N LYS A 503 -0.26 20.70 -22.90
CA LYS A 503 -1.06 20.32 -24.07
C LYS A 503 -1.70 18.94 -23.90
N PHE A 504 -0.99 18.00 -23.29
CA PHE A 504 -1.56 16.70 -22.96
C PHE A 504 -2.66 16.83 -21.90
N ILE A 505 -2.46 17.57 -20.81
CA ILE A 505 -3.50 17.78 -19.78
C ILE A 505 -4.78 18.41 -20.36
N HIS A 506 -4.66 19.36 -21.31
CA HIS A 506 -5.80 20.02 -21.96
C HIS A 506 -6.46 19.19 -23.07
N GLY A 507 -5.98 17.98 -23.36
CA GLY A 507 -6.54 17.13 -24.41
C GLY A 507 -6.18 17.58 -25.84
N GLU A 508 -5.12 18.37 -26.02
CA GLU A 508 -4.58 18.72 -27.34
C GLU A 508 -3.73 17.60 -27.96
N ILE A 509 -3.27 16.66 -27.13
CA ILE A 509 -2.46 15.50 -27.52
C ILE A 509 -3.21 14.25 -27.05
N ASP A 510 -3.37 13.25 -27.92
CA ASP A 510 -4.11 12.03 -27.58
C ASP A 510 -3.18 10.93 -27.03
N VAL A 511 -1.95 10.84 -27.55
CA VAL A 511 -0.97 9.83 -27.16
C VAL A 511 0.34 10.50 -26.76
N LEU A 512 0.72 10.35 -25.50
CA LEU A 512 2.01 10.82 -25.00
C LEU A 512 3.01 9.66 -24.96
N VAL A 513 3.95 9.68 -25.90
CA VAL A 513 5.10 8.78 -25.91
C VAL A 513 6.16 9.35 -24.98
N SER A 514 6.39 8.71 -23.85
CA SER A 514 7.23 9.27 -22.79
C SER A 514 8.13 8.26 -22.12
N THR A 515 9.15 8.78 -21.44
CA THR A 515 9.93 7.99 -20.46
C THR A 515 9.17 7.88 -19.13
N THR A 516 9.80 7.39 -18.07
CA THR A 516 9.23 7.29 -16.70
C THR A 516 8.89 8.62 -16.04
N ILE A 517 8.86 9.74 -16.75
CA ILE A 517 8.50 11.05 -16.18
C ILE A 517 7.06 11.06 -15.68
N VAL A 518 6.17 10.29 -16.30
CA VAL A 518 4.77 10.14 -15.85
C VAL A 518 4.69 9.51 -14.44
N GLU A 519 5.71 8.76 -14.04
CA GLU A 519 5.83 8.20 -12.69
C GLU A 519 5.84 9.32 -11.62
N SER A 520 6.31 10.53 -11.97
CA SER A 520 6.59 11.66 -11.07
C SER A 520 5.41 12.49 -10.60
N GLY A 521 4.23 11.86 -10.50
CA GLY A 521 3.09 12.42 -9.77
C GLY A 521 1.96 12.97 -10.62
N ILE A 522 2.12 13.00 -11.94
CA ILE A 522 1.18 13.68 -12.83
C ILE A 522 -0.18 12.95 -12.79
N ASP A 523 -1.21 13.66 -12.34
CA ASP A 523 -2.59 13.24 -12.49
C ASP A 523 -3.13 13.76 -13.82
N ILE A 524 -3.38 12.86 -14.77
CA ILE A 524 -4.13 13.19 -15.98
C ILE A 524 -5.43 12.40 -15.94
N PRO A 525 -6.54 13.03 -15.52
CA PRO A 525 -7.80 12.34 -15.27
C PRO A 525 -8.37 11.65 -16.53
N ASN A 526 -8.08 12.19 -17.72
CA ASN A 526 -8.54 11.67 -19.00
C ASN A 526 -7.66 10.52 -19.55
N ALA A 527 -6.53 10.21 -18.92
CA ALA A 527 -5.65 9.13 -19.34
C ALA A 527 -6.08 7.80 -18.70
N ASN A 528 -6.77 6.95 -19.47
CA ASN A 528 -7.30 5.68 -18.99
C ASN A 528 -6.66 4.45 -19.64
N THR A 529 -5.71 4.63 -20.55
CA THR A 529 -4.90 3.54 -21.11
C THR A 529 -3.42 3.81 -20.91
N LEU A 530 -2.70 2.80 -20.41
CA LEU A 530 -1.26 2.78 -20.23
C LEU A 530 -0.69 1.62 -21.04
N ILE A 531 0.31 1.91 -21.87
CA ILE A 531 1.07 0.92 -22.60
C ILE A 531 2.53 1.07 -22.18
N VAL A 532 3.11 0.04 -21.57
CA VAL A 532 4.52 0.02 -21.16
C VAL A 532 5.30 -0.88 -22.09
N ASN A 533 6.09 -0.29 -22.98
CA ASN A 533 7.00 -1.00 -23.85
C ASN A 533 8.21 -1.50 -23.06
N ARG A 534 8.65 -2.73 -23.31
CA ARG A 534 9.76 -3.39 -22.59
C ARG A 534 9.52 -3.43 -21.08
N ALA A 535 8.34 -3.88 -20.66
CA ALA A 535 8.00 -4.03 -19.25
C ALA A 535 8.96 -4.97 -18.49
N ASP A 536 9.65 -5.86 -19.22
CA ASP A 536 10.73 -6.71 -18.73
C ASP A 536 11.93 -5.95 -18.13
N LEU A 537 12.07 -4.64 -18.39
CA LEU A 537 13.18 -3.81 -17.94
C LEU A 537 12.86 -2.90 -16.73
N PHE A 538 11.63 -2.87 -16.24
CA PHE A 538 11.20 -1.97 -15.15
C PHE A 538 11.09 -2.68 -13.81
N GLY A 539 11.43 -2.03 -12.71
CA GLY A 539 11.19 -2.55 -11.36
C GLY A 539 9.70 -2.74 -11.03
N LEU A 540 9.38 -3.58 -10.04
CA LEU A 540 7.97 -3.87 -9.69
C LEU A 540 7.28 -2.61 -9.17
N SER A 541 7.95 -1.87 -8.30
CA SER A 541 7.44 -0.58 -7.81
C SER A 541 7.19 0.43 -8.94
N GLU A 542 8.05 0.47 -9.96
CA GLU A 542 7.93 1.40 -11.09
C GLU A 542 6.70 1.04 -11.94
N LEU A 543 6.54 -0.24 -12.28
CA LEU A 543 5.36 -0.73 -13.01
C LEU A 543 4.07 -0.45 -12.24
N TYR A 544 4.08 -0.67 -10.93
CA TYR A 544 2.93 -0.41 -10.06
C TYR A 544 2.59 1.09 -9.98
N GLN A 545 3.60 1.95 -9.84
CA GLN A 545 3.41 3.40 -9.83
C GLN A 545 2.86 3.89 -11.18
N LEU A 546 3.42 3.43 -12.30
CA LEU A 546 2.92 3.76 -13.64
C LEU A 546 1.47 3.31 -13.80
N ARG A 547 1.14 2.07 -13.40
CA ARG A 547 -0.25 1.56 -13.41
C ARG A 547 -1.18 2.45 -12.60
N GLY A 548 -0.76 2.86 -11.41
CA GLY A 548 -1.56 3.73 -10.54
C GLY A 548 -1.84 5.13 -11.10
N ARG A 549 -1.18 5.55 -12.20
CA ARG A 549 -1.42 6.86 -12.82
C ARG A 549 -2.65 6.90 -13.72
N ILE A 550 -3.18 5.75 -14.16
CA ILE A 550 -4.40 5.65 -14.98
C ILE A 550 -5.62 5.22 -14.17
N GLY A 551 -6.83 5.51 -14.68
CA GLY A 551 -8.09 4.99 -14.14
C GLY A 551 -8.60 5.70 -12.89
N ARG A 552 -9.02 6.97 -13.07
CA ARG A 552 -9.45 7.85 -11.98
C ARG A 552 -10.94 8.22 -11.99
N PHE A 553 -11.74 7.55 -12.82
CA PHE A 553 -13.19 7.78 -12.92
C PHE A 553 -14.01 6.48 -13.02
N ASP A 554 -15.30 6.62 -13.29
CA ASP A 554 -16.29 5.56 -13.53
C ASP A 554 -15.97 4.65 -14.73
N GLN A 555 -14.95 4.99 -15.53
CA GLN A 555 -14.51 4.19 -16.66
C GLN A 555 -13.43 3.18 -16.31
N CYS A 556 -13.52 1.98 -16.89
CA CYS A 556 -12.48 0.97 -16.77
C CYS A 556 -11.20 1.44 -17.47
N ALA A 557 -10.07 1.32 -16.78
CA ALA A 557 -8.76 1.64 -17.33
C ALA A 557 -7.97 0.36 -17.63
N TYR A 558 -7.05 0.45 -18.60
CA TYR A 558 -6.30 -0.69 -19.11
C TYR A 558 -4.79 -0.42 -19.03
N ALA A 559 -4.05 -1.35 -18.44
CA ALA A 559 -2.59 -1.35 -18.39
C ALA A 559 -2.05 -2.54 -19.20
N TYR A 560 -1.34 -2.24 -20.28
CA TYR A 560 -0.68 -3.22 -21.14
C TYR A 560 0.83 -3.22 -20.85
N PHE A 561 1.34 -4.31 -20.30
CA PHE A 561 2.77 -4.53 -20.07
C PHE A 561 3.33 -5.39 -21.19
N ILE A 562 4.04 -4.75 -22.12
CA ILE A 562 4.51 -5.39 -23.35
C ILE A 562 5.91 -5.98 -23.16
N ILE A 563 6.06 -7.27 -23.47
CA ILE A 563 7.35 -7.96 -23.56
C ILE A 563 7.73 -8.23 -25.02
N PRO A 564 9.03 -8.26 -25.39
CA PRO A 564 9.40 -8.60 -26.76
C PRO A 564 8.99 -10.02 -27.12
N LYS A 565 8.54 -10.21 -28.36
CA LYS A 565 8.14 -11.52 -28.89
C LYS A 565 9.33 -12.50 -28.83
N GLY A 566 9.11 -13.67 -28.23
CA GLY A 566 10.16 -14.69 -28.07
C GLY A 566 11.31 -14.30 -27.12
N ALA A 567 11.13 -13.29 -26.27
CA ALA A 567 12.16 -12.90 -25.32
C ALA A 567 12.36 -13.93 -24.21
N TRP A 568 13.62 -14.26 -23.93
CA TRP A 568 14.01 -15.03 -22.76
C TRP A 568 13.93 -14.15 -21.51
N LEU A 569 12.82 -14.25 -20.76
CA LEU A 569 12.68 -13.57 -19.49
C LEU A 569 13.49 -14.27 -18.40
N THR A 570 14.23 -13.50 -17.62
CA THR A 570 14.86 -14.00 -16.38
C THR A 570 13.79 -14.46 -15.40
N GLU A 571 14.14 -15.36 -14.47
CA GLU A 571 13.24 -15.79 -13.40
C GLU A 571 12.70 -14.59 -12.61
N GLU A 572 13.58 -13.61 -12.32
CA GLU A 572 13.24 -12.36 -11.64
C GLU A 572 12.21 -11.53 -12.42
N SER A 573 12.44 -11.29 -13.72
CA SER A 573 11.52 -10.55 -14.58
C SER A 573 10.15 -11.24 -14.68
N ARG A 574 10.13 -12.58 -14.79
CA ARG A 574 8.88 -13.36 -14.84
C ARG A 574 8.11 -13.25 -13.53
N ARG A 575 8.80 -13.37 -12.39
CA ARG A 575 8.17 -13.28 -11.06
C ARG A 575 7.56 -11.90 -10.84
N ARG A 576 8.28 -10.84 -11.21
CA ARG A 576 7.80 -9.46 -11.18
C ARG A 576 6.57 -9.22 -12.07
N LEU A 577 6.60 -9.69 -13.32
CA LEU A 577 5.47 -9.52 -14.24
C LEU A 577 4.24 -10.33 -13.79
N SER A 578 4.43 -11.51 -13.21
CA SER A 578 3.33 -12.26 -12.59
C SER A 578 2.80 -11.55 -11.34
N ALA A 579 3.67 -10.95 -10.52
CA ALA A 579 3.26 -10.21 -9.33
C ALA A 579 2.39 -9.00 -9.68
N ILE A 580 2.73 -8.21 -10.71
CA ILE A 580 1.90 -7.04 -11.10
C ILE A 580 0.50 -7.45 -11.60
N GLU A 581 0.37 -8.63 -12.20
CA GLU A 581 -0.90 -9.22 -12.65
C GLU A 581 -1.73 -9.78 -11.48
N ARG A 582 -1.09 -10.54 -10.56
CA ARG A 582 -1.72 -11.09 -9.34
C ARG A 582 -2.21 -9.99 -8.40
N PHE A 583 -1.42 -8.94 -8.22
CA PHE A 583 -1.75 -7.79 -7.37
C PHE A 583 -2.52 -6.70 -8.15
N SER A 584 -3.50 -7.11 -8.96
CA SER A 584 -4.35 -6.21 -9.76
C SER A 584 -5.47 -5.52 -8.95
N TYR A 585 -5.75 -5.99 -7.73
CA TYR A 585 -6.75 -5.37 -6.85
C TYR A 585 -6.27 -4.06 -6.21
N LEU A 586 -7.22 -3.15 -6.02
CA LEU A 586 -7.09 -1.90 -5.29
C LEU A 586 -6.69 -2.18 -3.82
N GLY A 587 -5.68 -1.46 -3.28
CA GLY A 587 -5.18 -1.65 -1.91
C GLY A 587 -4.00 -2.63 -1.82
N SER A 588 -3.41 -3.01 -2.96
CA SER A 588 -2.27 -3.93 -3.02
C SER A 588 -0.91 -3.24 -2.85
N GLY A 589 -0.85 -1.91 -2.76
CA GLY A 589 0.40 -1.14 -2.73
C GLY A 589 1.37 -1.56 -1.63
N PHE A 590 0.86 -1.95 -0.46
CA PHE A 590 1.65 -2.53 0.63
C PHE A 590 2.25 -3.90 0.26
N ARG A 591 1.43 -4.82 -0.27
CA ARG A 591 1.86 -6.15 -0.72
C ARG A 591 2.87 -6.07 -1.87
N VAL A 592 2.68 -5.11 -2.77
CA VAL A 592 3.63 -4.85 -3.86
C VAL A 592 4.94 -4.27 -3.35
N ALA A 593 4.92 -3.37 -2.36
CA ALA A 593 6.14 -2.86 -1.74
C ALA A 593 6.92 -3.97 -1.02
N MET A 594 6.22 -4.91 -0.38
CA MET A 594 6.85 -6.10 0.21
C MET A 594 7.48 -6.99 -0.86
N GLU A 595 6.74 -7.34 -1.92
CA GLU A 595 7.24 -8.17 -3.01
C GLU A 595 8.43 -7.50 -3.73
N ASP A 596 8.38 -6.18 -3.97
CA ASP A 596 9.48 -5.42 -4.58
C ASP A 596 10.73 -5.43 -3.70
N LEU A 597 10.55 -5.39 -2.37
CA LEU A 597 11.64 -5.53 -1.41
C LEU A 597 12.24 -6.95 -1.42
N GLU A 598 11.43 -8.00 -1.54
CA GLU A 598 11.94 -9.38 -1.67
C GLU A 598 12.75 -9.53 -2.96
N ILE A 599 12.22 -9.00 -4.07
CA ILE A 599 12.83 -9.09 -5.41
C ILE A 599 14.16 -8.33 -5.45
N ARG A 600 14.22 -7.09 -4.95
CA ARG A 600 15.44 -6.24 -5.00
C ARG A 600 16.46 -6.58 -3.91
N GLY A 601 16.01 -7.10 -2.76
CA GLY A 601 16.81 -7.29 -1.56
C GLY A 601 17.01 -6.02 -0.73
N ALA A 602 17.12 -6.18 0.60
CA ALA A 602 17.26 -5.10 1.59
C ALA A 602 18.62 -4.38 1.57
N GLY A 603 19.61 -4.92 0.84
CA GLY A 603 21.03 -4.56 0.84
C GLY A 603 21.35 -3.06 0.78
N ASN A 604 20.61 -2.32 -0.05
CA ASN A 604 20.89 -0.89 -0.30
C ASN A 604 20.18 0.06 0.67
N ILE A 605 19.27 -0.44 1.51
CA ILE A 605 18.27 0.41 2.18
C ILE A 605 18.52 0.52 3.70
N LEU A 606 18.99 -0.55 4.33
CA LEU A 606 19.19 -0.64 5.78
C LEU A 606 20.67 -0.59 6.20
N GLY A 607 21.58 -0.42 5.24
CA GLY A 607 23.02 -0.60 5.43
C GLY A 607 23.43 -2.05 5.25
N THR A 608 24.69 -2.26 4.88
CA THR A 608 25.26 -3.59 4.58
C THR A 608 25.15 -4.54 5.76
N ASP A 609 25.38 -4.03 6.98
CA ASP A 609 25.39 -4.84 8.19
C ASP A 609 24.00 -5.35 8.58
N GLN A 610 22.97 -4.49 8.47
CA GLN A 610 21.59 -4.87 8.81
C GLN A 610 20.99 -5.88 7.83
N SER A 611 21.33 -5.71 6.55
CA SER A 611 20.90 -6.63 5.50
C SER A 611 21.44 -8.04 5.72
N GLY A 612 22.68 -8.15 6.24
CA GLY A 612 23.27 -9.43 6.63
C GLY A 612 22.53 -10.12 7.79
N TYR A 613 22.08 -9.35 8.79
CA TYR A 613 21.29 -9.92 9.89
C TYR A 613 19.93 -10.43 9.43
N ILE A 614 19.22 -9.63 8.62
CA ILE A 614 17.89 -10.00 8.11
C ILE A 614 17.97 -11.28 7.26
N SER A 615 18.94 -11.40 6.35
CA SER A 615 19.15 -12.62 5.57
C SER A 615 19.56 -13.83 6.42
N GLY A 616 20.09 -13.59 7.62
CA GLY A 616 20.47 -14.66 8.55
C GLY A 616 19.31 -15.18 9.38
N ILE A 617 18.47 -14.30 9.92
CA ILE A 617 17.43 -14.67 10.90
C ILE A 617 15.99 -14.57 10.39
N GLY A 618 15.79 -13.97 9.21
CA GLY A 618 14.46 -13.67 8.67
C GLY A 618 13.93 -12.30 9.11
N PHE A 619 13.11 -11.69 8.23
CA PHE A 619 12.58 -10.34 8.43
C PHE A 619 11.69 -10.20 9.65
N ASP A 620 10.70 -11.08 9.81
CA ASP A 620 9.70 -10.97 10.88
C ASP A 620 10.37 -11.08 12.26
N LEU A 621 11.22 -12.09 12.44
CA LEU A 621 12.00 -12.24 13.67
C LEU A 621 12.92 -11.04 13.95
N TYR A 622 13.55 -10.47 12.92
CA TYR A 622 14.36 -9.26 13.05
C TYR A 622 13.53 -8.05 13.52
N CYS A 623 12.34 -7.83 12.95
CA CYS A 623 11.41 -6.78 13.37
C CYS A 623 11.00 -6.93 14.84
N ARG A 624 10.66 -8.16 15.28
CA ARG A 624 10.32 -8.44 16.68
C ARG A 624 11.48 -8.10 17.63
N MET A 625 12.68 -8.55 17.30
CA MET A 625 13.88 -8.26 18.09
C MET A 625 14.15 -6.75 18.19
N LEU A 626 13.90 -5.98 17.13
CA LEU A 626 14.04 -4.53 17.21
C LEU A 626 12.97 -3.88 18.08
N LYS A 627 11.70 -4.29 17.95
CA LYS A 627 10.60 -3.81 18.80
C LYS A 627 10.89 -4.06 20.29
N GLU A 628 11.38 -5.26 20.63
CA GLU A 628 11.83 -5.61 21.98
C GLU A 628 12.99 -4.72 22.46
N ALA A 629 14.01 -4.51 21.62
CA ALA A 629 15.15 -3.67 21.99
C ALA A 629 14.75 -2.22 22.26
N ILE A 630 13.84 -1.66 21.46
CA ILE A 630 13.30 -0.31 21.65
C ILE A 630 12.46 -0.24 22.94
N GLY A 631 11.59 -1.22 23.18
CA GLY A 631 10.80 -1.31 24.41
C GLY A 631 11.69 -1.37 25.66
N GLY A 632 12.71 -2.23 25.66
CA GLY A 632 13.64 -2.35 26.78
C GLY A 632 14.49 -1.10 27.04
N LEU A 633 14.93 -0.43 25.98
CA LEU A 633 15.71 0.81 26.09
C LEU A 633 14.85 2.00 26.56
N SER A 634 13.58 2.07 26.17
CA SER A 634 12.67 3.14 26.63
C SER A 634 12.38 3.05 28.13
N ILE A 635 12.15 1.83 28.65
CA ILE A 635 11.92 1.56 30.08
C ILE A 635 13.17 1.86 30.93
N ARG A 636 14.38 1.51 30.44
CA ARG A 636 15.63 1.85 31.12
C ARG A 636 15.87 3.35 31.23
N ARG A 637 15.47 4.14 30.22
CA ARG A 637 15.61 5.60 30.27
C ARG A 637 14.59 6.26 31.22
N SER A 638 13.34 5.78 31.27
CA SER A 638 12.34 6.34 32.19
C SER A 638 12.68 6.07 33.66
N SER A 639 13.26 4.91 33.96
CA SER A 639 13.74 4.57 35.32
C SER A 639 14.97 5.38 35.74
N LEU A 640 15.82 5.82 34.82
CA LEU A 640 16.98 6.68 35.08
C LEU A 640 16.63 8.19 35.16
N GLN A 641 15.47 8.62 34.67
CA GLN A 641 15.00 10.02 34.76
C GLN A 641 14.07 10.27 35.95
N GLY A 642 13.57 9.22 36.59
CA GLY A 642 12.72 9.28 37.78
C GLY A 642 13.44 9.07 39.12
N ALA A 643 14.75 8.87 39.09
CA ALA A 643 15.67 8.87 40.24
C ALA A 643 16.57 10.10 40.12
#